data_AF-A0A6N1N635-F1
#
_entry.id   AF-A0A6N1N635-F1
#
_cell.length_a   1.000
_cell.length_b   1.000
_cell.length_c   1.000
_cell.angle_alpha   90.00
_cell.angle_beta   90.00
_cell.angle_gamma   90.00
#
_symmetry.space_group_name_H-M   'P 1'
#
loop_
_entity.id
_entity.type
_entity.pdbx_description
1 polymer ?
#
loop_
_entity_poly.entity_id
_entity_poly.type
_entity_poly.pdbx_seq_one_letter_code
_entity_poly.pdbx_strand_id
1 'polypeptide(L)'
;MAVIDHDERLIFLSTFISVGELVRKWIDSKSTDQQPLLSLILIRYIELIHSPFKNDDKNELILNLTYIRADLCQQNKFKYANERYKQICLLIKHMIYESYFKGGNVDGLSFLMCTLTEPQYEACKSEKIPFEVSLKINYDLSKSETVDNAKDHSLSPTVALRLEYLSGILNADVYYLISNFISQSGKQRQTKLSFLLKTYIAVLYEALNNNDPGELAKSLHYIRIDLCKRYTFKSSRILISDLQMLIKKLINIEFFSKQESNKLDNFLTLPTESQFQLIKSEIIPEEISNLFSHESSADENFKRILNSTCTPEIANRLKEHVNSFKHKKHHRGPLIQFLEQISSSNIEWYKHPRIIQGELLKYRGNLLDEYQRNTAYGKFQNVKNSLDVLVKHGVLPENVELPDNLRRCINTEKVRKDNPLICEVDMYDEKKRDEYINTPQFIESLKSELSYNLCMLVKNAQEIVFQGYKKFCNKNIIIEQSQFDEFMNHPQLLVSRTKGSNSKSKVNPFNSAHPLRLNNLTAYYNHYFNDLLNSKTQHNINNLAISEDILGYLGLTSSIASAMQTIITEELGINPYSLYRVKISSDGHGHEFVIVDDEGSVRIKALKPRARSARSRKAEGSCKSLADIDAYEINAATCLRMALEMTARIRETLGIRDLWVCLSCHGTTVPCPETFQNKFNKFCLTLSTQNTTLQEATLKKVRASKGVLIYLNSNGDSIKTSTYFGNTVKTTLNRYIPKYLTEIIYRLKIRNFQKIFLFMATSSDKLPFKSLNMSEAEFKLQLKQVFNNPDMGGNLYEKLTNPCIDNEEDIPLYFCVSDLNLQLAIKYAKDGKDEKLKKNCKDVLDKIGQESSVMMKHMLRTAQLNVEKNSS
;
A
#
# COMPACT_ATOMS: atom_id res chain seq x y z
N MET A 1 -19.36 18.65 -8.69
CA MET A 1 -20.78 18.43 -9.04
C MET A 1 -21.06 16.96 -8.89
N ALA A 2 -22.14 16.60 -8.21
CA ALA A 2 -22.44 15.24 -7.79
C ALA A 2 -22.48 14.26 -8.98
N VAL A 3 -21.94 13.06 -8.77
CA VAL A 3 -22.13 11.93 -9.69
C VAL A 3 -23.58 11.49 -9.48
N ILE A 4 -24.43 11.80 -10.46
CA ILE A 4 -25.84 11.43 -10.48
C ILE A 4 -25.89 9.93 -10.78
N ASP A 5 -26.52 9.13 -9.93
CA ASP A 5 -26.59 7.67 -10.11
C ASP A 5 -27.54 7.26 -11.26
N HIS A 6 -27.59 5.98 -11.60
CA HIS A 6 -28.41 5.48 -12.71
C HIS A 6 -29.91 5.81 -12.54
N ASP A 7 -30.44 5.70 -11.32
CA ASP A 7 -31.86 5.93 -11.04
C ASP A 7 -32.20 7.42 -11.17
N GLU A 8 -31.33 8.30 -10.68
CA GLU A 8 -31.46 9.74 -10.85
C GLU A 8 -31.35 10.16 -12.33
N ARG A 9 -30.52 9.49 -13.15
CA ARG A 9 -30.47 9.72 -14.62
C ARG A 9 -31.78 9.33 -15.30
N LEU A 10 -32.40 8.23 -14.89
CA LEU A 10 -33.71 7.82 -15.42
C LEU A 10 -34.81 8.80 -15.03
N ILE A 11 -34.75 9.37 -13.81
CA ILE A 11 -35.64 10.44 -13.37
C ILE A 11 -35.46 11.69 -14.24
N PHE A 12 -34.22 12.11 -14.49
CA PHE A 12 -33.94 13.26 -15.36
C PHE A 12 -34.43 13.03 -16.80
N LEU A 13 -34.16 11.87 -17.39
CA LEU A 13 -34.65 11.54 -18.74
C LEU A 13 -36.18 11.60 -18.82
N SER A 14 -36.88 11.24 -17.74
CA SER A 14 -38.35 11.28 -17.66
C SER A 14 -38.92 12.71 -17.66
N THR A 15 -38.10 13.76 -17.48
CA THR A 15 -38.56 15.17 -17.55
C THR A 15 -38.86 15.64 -18.97
N PHE A 16 -38.34 14.95 -19.98
CA PHE A 16 -38.62 15.20 -21.40
C PHE A 16 -39.89 14.45 -21.81
N ILE A 17 -41.06 15.06 -21.58
CA ILE A 17 -42.39 14.44 -21.84
C ILE A 17 -42.44 13.81 -23.24
N SER A 18 -43.00 12.60 -23.35
CA SER A 18 -43.09 11.74 -24.54
C SER A 18 -41.78 11.06 -24.99
N VAL A 19 -40.71 11.81 -25.30
CA VAL A 19 -39.44 11.24 -25.78
C VAL A 19 -38.67 10.54 -24.65
N GLY A 20 -38.69 11.11 -23.45
CA GLY A 20 -38.01 10.62 -22.26
C GLY A 20 -38.52 9.26 -21.77
N GLU A 21 -39.84 9.05 -21.79
CA GLU A 21 -40.45 7.76 -21.45
C GLU A 21 -40.09 6.67 -22.47
N LEU A 22 -40.01 7.02 -23.75
CA LEU A 22 -39.60 6.11 -24.82
C LEU A 22 -38.13 5.73 -24.68
N VAL A 23 -37.27 6.71 -24.43
CA VAL A 23 -35.84 6.51 -24.15
C VAL A 23 -35.66 5.58 -22.94
N ARG A 24 -36.43 5.78 -21.88
CA ARG A 24 -36.43 4.90 -20.70
C ARG A 24 -36.85 3.48 -21.04
N LYS A 25 -37.98 3.29 -21.73
CA LYS A 25 -38.44 1.96 -22.19
C LYS A 25 -37.40 1.28 -23.08
N TRP A 26 -36.72 2.05 -23.93
CA TRP A 26 -35.65 1.52 -24.79
C TRP A 26 -34.42 1.11 -23.97
N ILE A 27 -34.01 1.88 -22.95
CA ILE A 27 -32.95 1.49 -22.01
C ILE A 27 -33.35 0.21 -21.27
N ASP A 28 -34.55 0.17 -20.70
CA ASP A 28 -35.07 -0.98 -19.94
C ASP A 28 -35.16 -2.25 -20.80
N SER A 29 -35.33 -2.12 -22.13
CA SER A 29 -35.33 -3.23 -23.08
C SER A 29 -33.94 -3.85 -23.32
N LYS A 30 -32.86 -3.22 -22.84
CA LYS A 30 -31.48 -3.72 -22.99
C LYS A 30 -31.04 -4.49 -21.75
N SER A 31 -29.98 -5.30 -21.90
CA SER A 31 -29.40 -6.06 -20.80
C SER A 31 -29.02 -5.15 -19.62
N THR A 32 -29.20 -5.65 -18.38
CA THR A 32 -28.92 -4.90 -17.14
C THR A 32 -27.52 -4.31 -17.08
N ASP A 33 -26.55 -4.97 -17.72
CA ASP A 33 -25.15 -4.51 -17.77
C ASP A 33 -24.94 -3.31 -18.72
N GLN A 34 -25.85 -3.08 -19.67
CA GLN A 34 -25.79 -1.98 -20.64
C GLN A 34 -26.58 -0.75 -20.20
N GLN A 35 -27.58 -0.91 -19.32
CA GLN A 35 -28.49 0.16 -18.88
C GLN A 35 -27.75 1.38 -18.28
N PRO A 36 -26.74 1.23 -17.41
CA PRO A 36 -26.02 2.37 -16.85
C PRO A 36 -25.29 3.18 -17.92
N LEU A 37 -24.60 2.51 -18.85
CA LEU A 37 -23.86 3.15 -19.94
C LEU A 37 -24.80 3.86 -20.92
N LEU A 38 -25.94 3.25 -21.26
CA LEU A 38 -26.92 3.85 -22.16
C LEU A 38 -27.58 5.08 -21.54
N SER A 39 -27.99 5.00 -20.26
CA SER A 39 -28.53 6.15 -19.54
C SER A 39 -27.54 7.32 -19.50
N LEU A 40 -26.24 7.02 -19.37
CA LEU A 40 -25.16 8.00 -19.34
C LEU A 40 -24.88 8.63 -20.70
N ILE A 41 -24.92 7.86 -21.79
CA ILE A 41 -24.74 8.40 -23.15
C ILE A 41 -25.94 9.29 -23.50
N LEU A 42 -27.15 8.84 -23.17
CA LEU A 42 -28.37 9.50 -23.61
C LEU A 42 -28.66 10.78 -22.83
N ILE A 43 -28.37 10.84 -21.52
CA ILE A 43 -28.53 12.08 -20.75
C ILE A 43 -27.68 13.23 -21.30
N ARG A 44 -26.52 12.92 -21.91
CA ARG A 44 -25.63 13.93 -22.48
C ARG A 44 -26.19 14.62 -23.71
N TYR A 45 -26.93 13.86 -24.54
CA TYR A 45 -27.39 14.33 -25.84
C TYR A 45 -28.91 14.47 -25.93
N ILE A 46 -29.65 14.24 -24.83
CA ILE A 46 -31.11 14.17 -24.84
C ILE A 46 -31.75 15.47 -25.33
N GLU A 47 -31.19 16.64 -25.01
CA GLU A 47 -31.74 17.93 -25.48
C GLU A 47 -31.61 18.09 -27.01
N LEU A 48 -30.47 17.64 -27.57
CA LEU A 48 -30.21 17.66 -29.01
C LEU A 48 -31.06 16.63 -29.78
N ILE A 49 -31.47 15.55 -29.12
CA ILE A 49 -32.36 14.53 -29.68
C ILE A 49 -33.82 14.96 -29.52
N HIS A 50 -34.22 15.50 -28.37
CA HIS A 50 -35.60 15.84 -28.06
C HIS A 50 -36.14 16.99 -28.92
N SER A 51 -35.35 18.06 -29.12
CA SER A 51 -35.78 19.25 -29.89
C SER A 51 -36.31 18.92 -31.30
N PRO A 52 -35.55 18.23 -32.17
CA PRO A 52 -36.01 17.93 -33.52
C PRO A 52 -37.18 16.95 -33.56
N PHE A 53 -37.28 16.00 -32.60
CA PHE A 53 -38.41 15.07 -32.53
C PHE A 53 -39.70 15.73 -32.03
N LYS A 54 -39.58 16.71 -31.12
CA LYS A 54 -40.73 17.50 -30.66
C LYS A 54 -41.26 18.43 -31.76
N ASN A 55 -40.35 19.03 -32.54
CA ASN A 55 -40.70 20.00 -33.59
C ASN A 55 -40.94 19.36 -34.96
N ASP A 56 -40.72 18.05 -35.09
CA ASP A 56 -40.78 17.30 -36.36
C ASP A 56 -39.83 17.88 -37.44
N ASP A 57 -38.65 18.36 -37.03
CA ASP A 57 -37.69 19.04 -37.89
C ASP A 57 -36.52 18.12 -38.30
N LYS A 58 -36.52 17.71 -39.57
CA LYS A 58 -35.51 16.81 -40.15
C LYS A 58 -34.15 17.48 -40.32
N ASN A 59 -34.14 18.76 -40.65
CA ASN A 59 -32.89 19.48 -40.89
C ASN A 59 -32.19 19.74 -39.56
N GLU A 60 -32.96 20.05 -38.51
CA GLU A 60 -32.46 20.15 -37.14
C GLU A 60 -31.91 18.80 -36.65
N LEU A 61 -32.58 17.66 -36.94
CA LEU A 61 -32.10 16.32 -36.56
C LEU A 61 -30.76 15.97 -37.22
N ILE A 62 -30.62 16.22 -38.52
CA ILE A 62 -29.40 15.96 -39.29
C ILE A 62 -28.23 16.80 -38.75
N LEU A 63 -28.50 18.08 -38.48
CA LEU A 63 -27.51 19.00 -37.95
C LEU A 63 -27.07 18.60 -36.53
N ASN A 64 -28.01 18.29 -35.64
CA ASN A 64 -27.73 17.86 -34.27
C ASN A 64 -26.94 16.54 -34.23
N LEU A 65 -27.25 15.58 -35.10
CA LEU A 65 -26.48 14.33 -35.20
C LEU A 65 -25.03 14.56 -35.63
N THR A 66 -24.79 15.53 -36.50
CA THR A 66 -23.44 15.91 -36.92
C THR A 66 -22.65 16.44 -35.72
N TYR A 67 -23.25 17.29 -34.89
CA TYR A 67 -22.61 17.79 -33.66
C TYR A 67 -22.39 16.72 -32.59
N ILE A 68 -23.37 15.83 -32.38
CA ILE A 68 -23.22 14.68 -31.47
C ILE A 68 -22.03 13.81 -31.91
N ARG A 69 -21.90 13.56 -33.21
CA ARG A 69 -20.80 12.78 -33.79
C ARG A 69 -19.45 13.48 -33.60
N ALA A 70 -19.37 14.79 -33.86
CA ALA A 70 -18.17 15.59 -33.63
C ALA A 70 -17.73 15.58 -32.16
N ASP A 71 -18.66 15.79 -31.22
CA ASP A 71 -18.38 15.78 -29.79
C ASP A 71 -17.88 14.40 -29.33
N LEU A 72 -18.53 13.32 -29.77
CA LEU A 72 -18.09 11.95 -29.45
C LEU A 72 -16.67 11.67 -29.97
N CYS A 73 -16.33 12.13 -31.19
CA CYS A 73 -15.01 11.96 -31.79
C CYS A 73 -13.92 12.83 -31.12
N GLN A 74 -14.26 14.02 -30.62
CA GLN A 74 -13.34 14.87 -29.87
C GLN A 74 -13.03 14.32 -28.48
N GLN A 75 -14.01 13.68 -27.84
CA GLN A 75 -13.93 13.26 -26.44
C GLN A 75 -13.49 11.81 -26.26
N ASN A 76 -13.55 10.99 -27.32
CA ASN A 76 -13.34 9.54 -27.20
C ASN A 76 -12.45 9.02 -28.32
N LYS A 77 -11.62 8.00 -28.00
CA LYS A 77 -10.88 7.25 -29.02
C LYS A 77 -11.85 6.61 -30.03
N PHE A 78 -11.43 6.48 -31.28
CA PHE A 78 -12.20 5.96 -32.43
C PHE A 78 -13.23 4.89 -32.08
N LYS A 79 -12.78 3.82 -31.44
CA LYS A 79 -13.62 2.69 -31.05
C LYS A 79 -14.77 3.05 -30.09
N TYR A 80 -14.53 3.89 -29.10
CA TYR A 80 -15.55 4.32 -28.15
C TYR A 80 -16.49 5.35 -28.76
N ALA A 81 -15.99 6.24 -29.61
CA ALA A 81 -16.81 7.16 -30.38
C ALA A 81 -17.78 6.39 -31.30
N ASN A 82 -17.27 5.38 -32.01
CA ASN A 82 -18.06 4.55 -32.92
C ASN A 82 -19.14 3.75 -32.19
N GLU A 83 -18.81 3.07 -31.09
CA GLU A 83 -19.79 2.31 -30.31
C GLU A 83 -20.88 3.21 -29.70
N ARG A 84 -20.50 4.36 -29.12
CA ARG A 84 -21.47 5.28 -28.51
C ARG A 84 -22.38 5.91 -29.56
N TYR A 85 -21.81 6.31 -30.70
CA TYR A 85 -22.58 6.87 -31.80
C TYR A 85 -23.56 5.84 -32.38
N LYS A 86 -23.14 4.58 -32.51
CA LYS A 86 -24.01 3.47 -32.93
C LYS A 86 -25.23 3.29 -32.02
N GLN A 87 -25.08 3.44 -30.70
CA GLN A 87 -26.21 3.36 -29.77
C GLN A 87 -27.22 4.50 -29.97
N ILE A 88 -26.73 5.73 -30.21
CA ILE A 88 -27.58 6.88 -30.53
C ILE A 88 -28.32 6.65 -31.85
N CYS A 89 -27.64 6.11 -32.87
CA CYS A 89 -28.27 5.75 -34.14
C CYS A 89 -29.35 4.67 -33.99
N LEU A 90 -29.12 3.66 -33.15
CA LEU A 90 -30.11 2.61 -32.89
C LEU A 90 -31.34 3.15 -32.17
N LEU A 91 -31.16 4.08 -31.22
CA LEU A 91 -32.26 4.77 -30.58
C LEU A 91 -33.08 5.57 -31.60
N ILE A 92 -32.43 6.37 -32.44
CA ILE A 92 -33.12 7.20 -33.44
C ILE A 92 -33.89 6.34 -34.46
N LYS A 93 -33.31 5.22 -34.90
CA LYS A 93 -34.00 4.24 -35.75
C LYS A 93 -35.25 3.68 -35.06
N HIS A 94 -35.15 3.37 -33.77
CA HIS A 94 -36.30 2.90 -32.99
C HIS A 94 -37.37 3.99 -32.86
N MET A 95 -36.99 5.24 -32.58
CA MET A 95 -37.94 6.36 -32.48
C MET A 95 -38.67 6.64 -33.81
N ILE A 96 -37.97 6.50 -34.94
CA ILE A 96 -38.57 6.62 -36.28
C ILE A 96 -39.54 5.46 -36.55
N TYR A 97 -39.15 4.22 -36.21
CA TYR A 97 -39.99 3.03 -36.36
C TYR A 97 -41.30 3.12 -35.56
N GLU A 98 -41.24 3.66 -34.34
CA GLU A 98 -42.39 3.90 -33.47
C GLU A 98 -43.24 5.13 -33.89
N SER A 99 -43.00 5.70 -35.08
CA SER A 99 -43.77 6.82 -35.66
C SER A 99 -43.77 8.13 -34.84
N TYR A 100 -42.73 8.37 -34.03
CA TYR A 100 -42.55 9.62 -33.27
C TYR A 100 -41.98 10.76 -34.11
N PHE A 101 -41.61 10.49 -35.35
CA PHE A 101 -41.15 11.46 -36.34
C PHE A 101 -42.09 11.37 -37.56
N LYS A 102 -42.88 12.42 -37.79
CA LYS A 102 -43.91 12.47 -38.85
C LYS A 102 -43.36 13.08 -40.16
N GLY A 103 -42.18 13.68 -40.11
CA GLY A 103 -41.48 14.28 -41.25
C GLY A 103 -41.16 13.27 -42.34
N GLY A 104 -41.69 13.51 -43.54
CA GLY A 104 -41.60 12.64 -44.71
C GLY A 104 -40.17 12.25 -45.12
N ASN A 105 -40.07 11.00 -45.57
CA ASN A 105 -38.95 10.29 -46.19
C ASN A 105 -37.53 10.58 -45.64
N VAL A 106 -36.95 9.59 -44.98
CA VAL A 106 -35.73 9.66 -44.16
C VAL A 106 -34.44 9.47 -44.99
N ASP A 107 -34.52 9.63 -46.31
CA ASP A 107 -33.46 9.26 -47.27
C ASP A 107 -32.08 9.93 -47.05
N GLY A 108 -32.01 11.04 -46.30
CA GLY A 108 -30.76 11.74 -45.96
C GLY A 108 -30.08 11.31 -44.64
N LEU A 109 -30.78 10.56 -43.78
CA LEU A 109 -30.21 10.11 -42.49
C LEU A 109 -29.34 8.85 -42.64
N SER A 110 -29.48 8.10 -43.73
CA SER A 110 -28.74 6.86 -44.02
C SER A 110 -27.22 7.07 -43.97
N PHE A 111 -26.73 8.19 -44.51
CA PHE A 111 -25.31 8.55 -44.51
C PHE A 111 -24.76 8.89 -43.12
N LEU A 112 -25.59 9.44 -42.22
CA LEU A 112 -25.21 9.76 -40.85
C LEU A 112 -25.42 8.56 -39.90
N MET A 113 -26.30 7.62 -40.24
CA MET A 113 -26.66 6.44 -39.45
C MET A 113 -25.78 5.21 -39.79
N CYS A 114 -24.53 5.44 -40.15
CA CYS A 114 -23.54 4.40 -40.46
C CYS A 114 -22.44 4.32 -39.38
N THR A 115 -21.75 3.18 -39.32
CA THR A 115 -20.55 3.03 -38.47
C THR A 115 -19.46 3.98 -38.96
N LEU A 116 -18.84 4.70 -38.01
CA LEU A 116 -17.71 5.59 -38.31
C LEU A 116 -16.55 4.79 -38.88
N THR A 117 -16.10 5.16 -40.08
CA THR A 117 -14.78 4.73 -40.59
C THR A 117 -13.69 5.60 -39.98
N GLU A 118 -12.45 5.12 -39.98
CA GLU A 118 -11.31 5.85 -39.42
C GLU A 118 -11.08 7.22 -40.09
N PRO A 119 -11.23 7.37 -41.44
CA PRO A 119 -11.22 8.68 -42.09
C PRO A 119 -12.35 9.61 -41.65
N GLN A 120 -13.56 9.07 -41.46
CA GLN A 120 -14.71 9.85 -40.99
C GLN A 120 -14.50 10.33 -39.54
N TYR A 121 -13.88 9.50 -38.70
CA TYR A 121 -13.56 9.88 -37.33
C TYR A 121 -12.58 11.05 -37.25
N GLU A 122 -11.49 11.03 -38.02
CA GLU A 122 -10.54 12.15 -38.03
C GLU A 122 -11.17 13.43 -38.60
N ALA A 123 -12.02 13.32 -39.64
CA ALA A 123 -12.77 14.46 -40.16
C ALA A 123 -13.72 15.06 -39.10
N CYS A 124 -14.52 14.24 -38.43
CA CYS A 124 -15.47 14.68 -37.38
C CYS A 124 -14.75 15.27 -36.17
N LYS A 125 -13.56 14.76 -35.83
CA LYS A 125 -12.77 15.28 -34.71
C LYS A 125 -12.32 16.73 -34.92
N SER A 126 -12.12 17.12 -36.17
CA SER A 126 -11.75 18.49 -36.57
C SER A 126 -12.93 19.46 -36.73
N GLU A 127 -14.16 18.97 -36.59
CA GLU A 127 -15.39 19.73 -36.83
C GLU A 127 -15.71 20.69 -35.68
N LYS A 128 -15.98 21.97 -35.98
CA LYS A 128 -16.27 22.98 -34.96
C LYS A 128 -17.72 22.87 -34.47
N ILE A 129 -17.89 22.72 -33.16
CA ILE A 129 -19.21 22.72 -32.51
C ILE A 129 -19.54 24.16 -32.08
N PRO A 130 -20.67 24.74 -32.52
CA PRO A 130 -21.11 26.07 -32.09
C PRO A 130 -21.29 26.16 -30.57
N PHE A 131 -21.04 27.33 -29.99
CA PHE A 131 -21.11 27.55 -28.55
C PHE A 131 -22.54 27.32 -28.01
N GLU A 132 -23.56 27.68 -28.77
CA GLU A 132 -24.96 27.49 -28.42
C GLU A 132 -25.36 26.00 -28.39
N VAL A 133 -24.65 25.16 -29.15
CA VAL A 133 -24.84 23.71 -29.17
C VAL A 133 -24.05 23.06 -28.04
N SER A 134 -22.83 23.53 -27.74
CA SER A 134 -22.05 23.00 -26.63
C SER A 134 -22.71 23.24 -25.27
N LEU A 135 -23.47 24.32 -25.11
CA LEU A 135 -24.31 24.58 -23.93
C LEU A 135 -25.44 23.55 -23.74
N LYS A 136 -25.93 22.93 -24.82
CA LYS A 136 -26.98 21.88 -24.78
C LYS A 136 -26.40 20.47 -24.56
N ILE A 137 -25.08 20.32 -24.61
CA ILE A 137 -24.38 19.07 -24.27
C ILE A 137 -24.20 19.06 -22.76
N ASN A 138 -25.22 18.58 -22.06
CA ASN A 138 -25.17 18.49 -20.62
C ASN A 138 -24.23 17.35 -20.20
N TYR A 139 -23.33 17.62 -19.26
CA TYR A 139 -22.50 16.62 -18.58
C TYR A 139 -21.19 16.16 -19.28
N ASP A 140 -20.09 16.31 -18.53
CA ASP A 140 -18.74 15.91 -18.93
C ASP A 140 -18.50 14.41 -18.65
N LEU A 141 -18.55 13.59 -19.71
CA LEU A 141 -18.27 12.13 -19.68
C LEU A 141 -16.85 11.80 -19.25
N SER A 142 -15.95 12.79 -19.15
CA SER A 142 -14.61 12.55 -18.60
C SER A 142 -14.63 12.32 -17.08
N LYS A 143 -15.77 12.58 -16.40
CA LYS A 143 -15.88 12.57 -14.93
C LYS A 143 -17.02 11.74 -14.31
N SER A 144 -17.87 11.04 -15.06
CA SER A 144 -18.85 10.12 -14.45
C SER A 144 -18.85 8.72 -15.06
N GLU A 145 -18.79 7.73 -14.16
CA GLU A 145 -19.09 6.32 -14.37
C GLU A 145 -18.59 5.73 -15.69
N THR A 146 -17.27 5.61 -15.78
CA THR A 146 -16.76 4.35 -16.30
C THR A 146 -16.99 3.30 -15.22
N VAL A 147 -17.95 2.42 -15.50
CA VAL A 147 -18.11 1.06 -14.95
C VAL A 147 -16.96 0.66 -14.03
N ASP A 148 -17.32 0.40 -12.78
CA ASP A 148 -16.47 0.13 -11.62
C ASP A 148 -15.64 -1.18 -11.70
N ASN A 149 -15.08 -1.50 -12.87
CA ASN A 149 -14.16 -2.62 -13.07
C ASN A 149 -13.03 -2.35 -14.09
N ALA A 150 -12.93 -1.16 -14.69
CA ALA A 150 -11.74 -0.78 -15.46
C ALA A 150 -10.88 0.18 -14.65
N LYS A 151 -10.06 -0.37 -13.75
CA LYS A 151 -8.83 0.34 -13.36
C LYS A 151 -8.03 0.53 -14.65
N ASP A 152 -8.04 1.73 -15.21
CA ASP A 152 -7.07 2.16 -16.22
C ASP A 152 -5.71 2.30 -15.52
N HIS A 153 -5.18 1.15 -15.10
CA HIS A 153 -3.78 0.99 -14.89
C HIS A 153 -3.16 1.01 -16.27
N SER A 154 -2.33 2.01 -16.56
CA SER A 154 -1.44 1.94 -17.70
C SER A 154 -0.81 0.55 -17.74
N LEU A 155 -1.05 -0.17 -18.84
CA LEU A 155 -0.46 -1.49 -19.03
C LEU A 155 1.04 -1.33 -18.86
N SER A 156 1.67 -2.23 -18.09
CA SER A 156 3.12 -2.20 -18.00
C SER A 156 3.70 -2.31 -19.42
N PRO A 157 4.81 -1.63 -19.75
CA PRO A 157 5.39 -1.67 -21.09
C PRO A 157 5.58 -3.10 -21.62
N THR A 158 5.92 -4.04 -20.75
CA THR A 158 6.07 -5.47 -21.09
C THR A 158 4.77 -6.15 -21.49
N VAL A 159 3.64 -5.78 -20.88
CA VAL A 159 2.32 -6.33 -21.25
C VAL A 159 1.86 -5.71 -22.58
N ALA A 160 2.08 -4.42 -22.78
CA ALA A 160 1.76 -3.75 -24.04
C ALA A 160 2.50 -4.39 -25.23
N LEU A 161 3.82 -4.62 -25.12
CA LEU A 161 4.62 -5.30 -26.15
C LEU A 161 4.14 -6.73 -26.44
N ARG A 162 3.69 -7.46 -25.40
CA ARG A 162 3.14 -8.82 -25.58
C ARG A 162 1.79 -8.79 -26.30
N LEU A 163 0.94 -7.82 -26.00
CA LEU A 163 -0.33 -7.65 -26.72
C LEU A 163 -0.09 -7.23 -28.17
N GLU A 164 0.84 -6.32 -28.43
CA GLU A 164 1.26 -5.94 -29.77
C GLU A 164 1.72 -7.17 -30.58
N TYR A 165 2.56 -8.02 -29.99
CA TYR A 165 2.95 -9.29 -30.62
C TYR A 165 1.74 -10.19 -30.95
N LEU A 166 0.77 -10.29 -30.04
CA LEU A 166 -0.44 -11.09 -30.26
C LEU A 166 -1.34 -10.50 -31.36
N SER A 167 -1.38 -9.17 -31.54
CA SER A 167 -2.16 -8.53 -32.61
C SER A 167 -1.67 -8.87 -34.01
N GLY A 168 -0.40 -9.24 -34.17
CA GLY A 168 0.15 -9.68 -35.45
C GLY A 168 -0.23 -11.12 -35.84
N ILE A 169 -0.80 -11.90 -34.91
CA ILE A 169 -1.09 -13.34 -35.09
C ILE A 169 -2.60 -13.64 -35.01
N LEU A 170 -3.31 -12.95 -34.12
CA LEU A 170 -4.74 -13.12 -33.92
C LEU A 170 -5.53 -12.22 -34.87
N ASN A 171 -6.66 -12.71 -35.36
CA ASN A 171 -7.61 -11.89 -36.11
C ASN A 171 -8.16 -10.75 -35.23
N ALA A 172 -8.54 -9.63 -35.84
CA ALA A 172 -8.87 -8.38 -35.13
C ALA A 172 -9.92 -8.57 -34.02
N ASP A 173 -10.97 -9.37 -34.29
CA ASP A 173 -12.04 -9.63 -33.33
C ASP A 173 -11.56 -10.46 -32.13
N VAL A 174 -10.81 -11.53 -32.38
CA VAL A 174 -10.25 -12.42 -31.36
C VAL A 174 -9.22 -11.68 -30.51
N TYR A 175 -8.33 -10.93 -31.16
CA TYR A 175 -7.37 -10.07 -30.50
C TYR A 175 -8.07 -9.05 -29.61
N TYR A 176 -9.13 -8.42 -30.09
CA TYR A 176 -9.88 -7.44 -29.32
C TYR A 176 -10.52 -8.05 -28.08
N LEU A 177 -11.14 -9.22 -28.18
CA LEU A 177 -11.75 -9.92 -27.05
C LEU A 177 -10.72 -10.29 -25.97
N ILE A 178 -9.58 -10.86 -26.40
CA ILE A 178 -8.50 -11.28 -25.50
C ILE A 178 -7.80 -10.07 -24.87
N SER A 179 -7.47 -9.04 -25.66
CA SER A 179 -6.80 -7.83 -25.16
C SER A 179 -7.70 -7.04 -24.21
N ASN A 180 -9.01 -6.97 -24.46
CA ASN A 180 -9.98 -6.34 -23.57
C ASN A 180 -10.08 -7.09 -22.23
N PHE A 181 -10.17 -8.43 -22.25
CA PHE A 181 -10.19 -9.25 -21.04
C PHE A 181 -8.91 -9.11 -20.20
N ILE A 182 -7.74 -9.07 -20.87
CA ILE A 182 -6.46 -8.84 -20.20
C ILE A 182 -6.44 -7.45 -19.59
N SER A 183 -6.81 -6.41 -20.34
CA SER A 183 -6.81 -5.03 -19.86
C SER A 183 -7.73 -4.82 -18.66
N GLN A 184 -8.88 -5.50 -18.63
CA GLN A 184 -9.83 -5.49 -17.51
C GLN A 184 -9.41 -6.37 -16.31
N SER A 185 -8.36 -7.19 -16.45
CA SER A 185 -7.86 -8.04 -15.38
C SER A 185 -6.93 -7.27 -14.42
N GLY A 186 -6.78 -7.72 -13.18
CA GLY A 186 -5.80 -7.12 -12.25
C GLY A 186 -4.34 -7.28 -12.71
N LYS A 187 -3.43 -6.37 -12.31
CA LYS A 187 -2.02 -6.31 -12.77
C LYS A 187 -1.28 -7.65 -12.78
N GLN A 188 -1.42 -8.46 -11.72
CA GLN A 188 -0.78 -9.78 -11.67
C GLN A 188 -1.31 -10.74 -12.75
N ARG A 189 -2.62 -10.72 -13.01
CA ARG A 189 -3.26 -11.54 -14.04
C ARG A 189 -2.95 -11.00 -15.43
N GLN A 190 -2.93 -9.68 -15.63
CA GLN A 190 -2.45 -9.05 -16.87
C GLN A 190 -1.08 -9.59 -17.28
N THR A 191 -0.11 -9.57 -16.35
CA THR A 191 1.25 -10.06 -16.60
C THR A 191 1.29 -11.56 -16.88
N LYS A 192 0.54 -12.36 -16.12
CA LYS A 192 0.50 -13.83 -16.29
C LYS A 192 -0.17 -14.25 -17.59
N LEU A 193 -1.36 -13.72 -17.89
CA LEU A 193 -2.12 -14.10 -19.09
C LEU A 193 -1.42 -13.64 -20.37
N SER A 194 -0.94 -12.39 -20.43
CA SER A 194 -0.18 -11.92 -21.59
C SER A 194 1.10 -12.75 -21.82
N PHE A 195 1.73 -13.22 -20.74
CA PHE A 195 2.87 -14.13 -20.84
C PHE A 195 2.47 -15.51 -21.36
N LEU A 196 1.47 -16.16 -20.75
CA LEU A 196 1.00 -17.48 -21.16
C LEU A 196 0.53 -17.48 -22.61
N LEU A 197 -0.25 -16.47 -23.00
CA LEU A 197 -0.73 -16.35 -24.37
C LEU A 197 0.43 -16.20 -25.34
N LYS A 198 1.41 -15.31 -25.07
CA LYS A 198 2.62 -15.21 -25.91
C LYS A 198 3.36 -16.55 -26.02
N THR A 199 3.51 -17.29 -24.92
CA THR A 199 4.21 -18.57 -24.91
C THR A 199 3.51 -19.65 -25.73
N TYR A 200 2.18 -19.71 -25.69
CA TYR A 200 1.41 -20.78 -26.32
C TYR A 200 0.65 -20.33 -27.59
N ILE A 201 0.84 -19.10 -28.07
CA ILE A 201 0.03 -18.57 -29.17
C ILE A 201 0.13 -19.42 -30.43
N ALA A 202 1.31 -20.00 -30.72
CA ALA A 202 1.55 -20.82 -31.90
C ALA A 202 0.69 -22.09 -31.96
N VAL A 203 0.18 -22.59 -30.84
CA VAL A 203 -0.76 -23.73 -30.80
C VAL A 203 -2.21 -23.29 -30.58
N LEU A 204 -2.43 -22.03 -30.19
CA LEU A 204 -3.77 -21.50 -29.87
C LEU A 204 -4.40 -20.72 -31.03
N TYR A 205 -3.58 -20.05 -31.86
CA TYR A 205 -4.09 -19.04 -32.79
C TYR A 205 -5.04 -19.60 -33.84
N GLU A 206 -4.75 -20.78 -34.39
CA GLU A 206 -5.56 -21.37 -35.45
C GLU A 206 -6.96 -21.73 -34.93
N ALA A 207 -7.03 -22.42 -33.79
CA ALA A 207 -8.28 -22.75 -33.14
C ALA A 207 -9.07 -21.51 -32.69
N LEU A 208 -8.40 -20.46 -32.21
CA LEU A 208 -9.04 -19.21 -31.79
C LEU A 208 -9.53 -18.38 -32.99
N ASN A 209 -8.74 -18.25 -34.05
CA ASN A 209 -9.09 -17.47 -35.24
C ASN A 209 -10.21 -18.12 -36.06
N ASN A 210 -10.26 -19.46 -36.08
CA ASN A 210 -11.26 -20.23 -36.83
C ASN A 210 -12.50 -20.60 -35.99
N ASN A 211 -12.56 -20.16 -34.73
CA ASN A 211 -13.65 -20.49 -33.81
C ASN A 211 -13.88 -22.01 -33.66
N ASP A 212 -12.81 -22.79 -33.54
CA ASP A 212 -12.86 -24.25 -33.42
C ASP A 212 -12.64 -24.69 -31.97
N PRO A 213 -13.71 -24.96 -31.19
CA PRO A 213 -13.58 -25.39 -29.80
C PRO A 213 -13.01 -26.81 -29.66
N GLY A 214 -13.05 -27.63 -30.72
CA GLY A 214 -12.47 -28.98 -30.72
C GLY A 214 -10.95 -28.95 -30.78
N GLU A 215 -10.39 -28.22 -31.74
CA GLU A 215 -8.94 -27.99 -31.81
C GLU A 215 -8.44 -27.18 -30.61
N LEU A 216 -9.23 -26.21 -30.13
CA LEU A 216 -8.88 -25.46 -28.93
C LEU A 216 -8.77 -26.35 -27.69
N ALA A 217 -9.67 -27.33 -27.53
CA ALA A 217 -9.62 -28.29 -26.43
C ALA A 217 -8.33 -29.12 -26.45
N LYS A 218 -7.88 -29.57 -27.63
CA LYS A 218 -6.63 -30.31 -27.81
C LYS A 218 -5.43 -29.44 -27.44
N SER A 219 -5.35 -28.22 -27.96
CA SER A 219 -4.26 -27.28 -27.64
C SER A 219 -4.21 -26.95 -26.14
N LEU A 220 -5.36 -26.71 -25.52
CA LEU A 220 -5.46 -26.44 -24.08
C LEU A 220 -5.05 -27.65 -23.22
N HIS A 221 -5.30 -28.88 -23.69
CA HIS A 221 -4.82 -30.10 -23.02
C HIS A 221 -3.28 -30.20 -23.07
N TYR A 222 -2.65 -29.96 -24.21
CA TYR A 222 -1.18 -29.93 -24.30
C TYR A 222 -0.55 -28.84 -23.42
N ILE A 223 -1.16 -27.65 -23.39
CA ILE A 223 -0.74 -26.56 -22.49
C ILE A 223 -0.86 -27.00 -21.02
N ARG A 224 -1.93 -27.71 -20.65
CA ARG A 224 -2.13 -28.23 -19.29
C ARG A 224 -1.03 -29.21 -18.90
N ILE A 225 -0.64 -30.12 -19.79
CA ILE A 225 0.47 -31.07 -19.57
C ILE A 225 1.78 -30.31 -19.35
N ASP A 226 2.11 -29.35 -20.21
CA ASP A 226 3.37 -28.58 -20.12
C ASP A 226 3.44 -27.75 -18.82
N LEU A 227 2.33 -27.09 -18.45
CA LEU A 227 2.24 -26.38 -17.18
C LEU A 227 2.41 -27.31 -15.97
N CYS A 228 1.92 -28.55 -16.03
CA CYS A 228 2.09 -29.52 -14.95
C CYS A 228 3.52 -30.09 -14.88
N LYS A 229 4.22 -30.19 -16.02
CA LYS A 229 5.64 -30.59 -16.07
C LYS A 229 6.57 -29.52 -15.51
N ARG A 230 6.32 -28.25 -15.82
CA ARG A 230 7.23 -27.13 -15.51
C ARG A 230 7.05 -26.54 -14.12
N TYR A 231 5.85 -26.61 -13.55
CA TYR A 231 5.51 -25.90 -12.31
C TYR A 231 5.09 -26.85 -11.19
N THR A 232 5.20 -26.37 -9.94
CA THR A 232 4.60 -27.07 -8.78
C THR A 232 3.08 -27.11 -8.90
N PHE A 233 2.41 -28.05 -8.23
CA PHE A 233 0.95 -28.18 -8.23
C PHE A 233 0.22 -26.86 -7.92
N LYS A 234 0.68 -26.12 -6.90
CA LYS A 234 0.09 -24.83 -6.53
C LYS A 234 0.25 -23.78 -7.63
N SER A 235 1.42 -23.74 -8.27
CA SER A 235 1.72 -22.78 -9.34
C SER A 235 0.99 -23.12 -10.64
N SER A 236 0.96 -24.39 -11.05
CA SER A 236 0.27 -24.85 -12.26
C SER A 236 -1.24 -24.61 -12.14
N ARG A 237 -1.84 -24.91 -10.98
CA ARG A 237 -3.27 -24.69 -10.73
C ARG A 237 -3.67 -23.22 -10.88
N ILE A 238 -2.83 -22.28 -10.44
CA ILE A 238 -3.08 -20.85 -10.60
C ILE A 238 -3.02 -20.44 -12.09
N LEU A 239 -2.02 -20.91 -12.82
CA LEU A 239 -1.85 -20.58 -14.25
C LEU A 239 -2.98 -21.17 -15.11
N ILE A 240 -3.38 -22.42 -14.84
CA ILE A 240 -4.53 -23.07 -15.49
C ILE A 240 -5.81 -22.31 -15.16
N SER A 241 -6.01 -21.91 -13.90
CA SER A 241 -7.19 -21.13 -13.50
C SER A 241 -7.28 -19.79 -14.22
N ASP A 242 -6.16 -19.10 -14.43
CA ASP A 242 -6.17 -17.83 -15.17
C ASP A 242 -6.58 -18.05 -16.64
N LEU A 243 -6.07 -19.10 -17.30
CA LEU A 243 -6.49 -19.47 -18.67
C LEU A 243 -7.97 -19.88 -18.72
N GLN A 244 -8.45 -20.69 -17.77
CA GLN A 244 -9.86 -21.07 -17.68
C GLN A 244 -10.78 -19.86 -17.58
N MET A 245 -10.40 -18.80 -16.86
CA MET A 245 -11.20 -17.58 -16.77
C MET A 245 -11.32 -16.87 -18.12
N LEU A 246 -10.25 -16.85 -18.92
CA LEU A 246 -10.30 -16.30 -20.28
C LEU A 246 -11.25 -17.13 -21.16
N ILE A 247 -11.13 -18.47 -21.14
CA ILE A 247 -11.99 -19.36 -21.94
C ILE A 247 -13.46 -19.24 -21.52
N LYS A 248 -13.76 -19.19 -20.21
CA LYS A 248 -15.12 -18.93 -19.70
C LYS A 248 -15.67 -17.59 -20.18
N LYS A 249 -14.84 -16.55 -20.25
CA LYS A 249 -15.27 -15.25 -20.78
C LYS A 249 -15.63 -15.36 -22.25
N LEU A 250 -14.86 -16.07 -23.07
CA LEU A 250 -15.15 -16.31 -24.48
C LEU A 250 -16.46 -17.11 -24.67
N ILE A 251 -16.73 -18.10 -23.83
CA ILE A 251 -18.00 -18.84 -23.83
C ILE A 251 -19.17 -17.93 -23.46
N ASN A 252 -19.04 -17.11 -22.42
CA ASN A 252 -20.12 -16.26 -21.91
C ASN A 252 -20.53 -15.14 -22.88
N ILE A 253 -19.64 -14.71 -23.78
CA ILE A 253 -19.95 -13.74 -24.84
C ILE A 253 -20.45 -14.42 -26.13
N GLU A 254 -20.78 -15.71 -26.05
CA GLU A 254 -21.25 -16.55 -27.16
C GLU A 254 -20.28 -16.57 -28.35
N PHE A 255 -18.96 -16.51 -28.08
CA PHE A 255 -17.94 -16.63 -29.13
C PHE A 255 -18.00 -18.01 -29.80
N PHE A 256 -18.12 -19.07 -29.01
CA PHE A 256 -18.33 -20.44 -29.47
C PHE A 256 -19.83 -20.77 -29.53
N SER A 257 -20.23 -21.62 -30.47
CA SER A 257 -21.60 -22.14 -30.52
C SER A 257 -21.93 -22.95 -29.25
N LYS A 258 -23.15 -22.80 -28.71
CA LYS A 258 -23.57 -23.46 -27.45
C LYS A 258 -23.36 -24.98 -27.48
N GLN A 259 -23.65 -25.63 -28.61
CA GLN A 259 -23.51 -27.08 -28.77
C GLN A 259 -22.04 -27.55 -28.78
N GLU A 260 -21.11 -26.72 -29.26
CA GLU A 260 -19.71 -27.11 -29.37
C GLU A 260 -18.85 -26.66 -28.18
N SER A 261 -19.36 -25.74 -27.36
CA SER A 261 -18.69 -25.29 -26.13
C SER A 261 -18.46 -26.41 -25.09
N ASN A 262 -19.30 -27.45 -25.09
CA ASN A 262 -19.16 -28.63 -24.23
C ASN A 262 -17.83 -29.39 -24.45
N LYS A 263 -17.21 -29.24 -25.64
CA LYS A 263 -15.88 -29.84 -25.93
C LYS A 263 -14.78 -29.27 -25.01
N LEU A 264 -15.00 -28.12 -24.38
CA LEU A 264 -14.04 -27.44 -23.51
C LEU A 264 -14.18 -27.81 -22.01
N ASP A 265 -15.24 -28.54 -21.62
CA ASP A 265 -15.57 -28.83 -20.21
C ASP A 265 -14.44 -29.53 -19.45
N ASN A 266 -13.72 -30.43 -20.11
CA ASN A 266 -12.57 -31.13 -19.55
C ASN A 266 -11.43 -30.18 -19.14
N PHE A 267 -11.26 -29.07 -19.86
CA PHE A 267 -10.28 -28.05 -19.49
C PHE A 267 -10.83 -27.11 -18.40
N LEU A 268 -12.14 -26.88 -18.35
CA LEU A 268 -12.78 -25.99 -17.37
C LEU A 268 -12.81 -26.54 -15.93
N THR A 269 -12.54 -27.83 -15.76
CA THR A 269 -12.39 -28.50 -14.46
C THR A 269 -10.94 -28.42 -13.95
N LEU A 270 -10.76 -27.85 -12.76
CA LEU A 270 -9.43 -27.73 -12.12
C LEU A 270 -8.90 -29.11 -11.69
N PRO A 271 -7.62 -29.42 -11.97
CA PRO A 271 -7.03 -30.69 -11.55
C PRO A 271 -6.91 -30.78 -10.02
N THR A 272 -7.29 -31.93 -9.48
CA THR A 272 -6.90 -32.38 -8.14
C THR A 272 -5.41 -32.74 -8.09
N GLU A 273 -4.85 -32.92 -6.89
CA GLU A 273 -3.42 -33.25 -6.74
C GLU A 273 -3.06 -34.63 -7.32
N SER A 274 -3.97 -35.59 -7.25
CA SER A 274 -3.82 -36.90 -7.90
C SER A 274 -3.85 -36.79 -9.43
N GLN A 275 -4.81 -36.03 -9.98
CA GLN A 275 -4.88 -35.75 -11.42
C GLN A 275 -3.67 -34.97 -11.93
N PHE A 276 -3.09 -34.08 -11.12
CA PHE A 276 -1.88 -33.35 -11.47
C PHE A 276 -0.70 -34.30 -11.73
N GLN A 277 -0.51 -35.33 -10.90
CA GLN A 277 0.58 -36.29 -11.12
C GLN A 277 0.36 -37.13 -12.37
N LEU A 278 -0.88 -37.53 -12.65
CA LEU A 278 -1.25 -38.24 -13.88
C LEU A 278 -0.97 -37.38 -15.12
N ILE A 279 -1.51 -36.16 -15.16
CA ILE A 279 -1.32 -35.21 -16.27
C ILE A 279 0.16 -34.88 -16.47
N LYS A 280 0.95 -34.77 -15.39
CA LYS A 280 2.38 -34.50 -15.46
C LYS A 280 3.15 -35.63 -16.17
N SER A 281 2.67 -36.86 -16.08
CA SER A 281 3.30 -38.04 -16.69
C SER A 281 2.94 -38.23 -18.17
N GLU A 282 1.93 -37.52 -18.68
CA GLU A 282 1.50 -37.60 -20.09
C GLU A 282 2.57 -37.02 -21.04
N ILE A 283 2.66 -37.56 -22.27
CA ILE A 283 3.66 -37.17 -23.27
C ILE A 283 3.05 -36.10 -24.19
N ILE A 284 3.84 -35.05 -24.48
CA ILE A 284 3.48 -34.04 -25.48
C ILE A 284 4.24 -34.41 -26.76
N PRO A 285 3.58 -34.51 -27.93
CA PRO A 285 4.27 -34.72 -29.20
C PRO A 285 5.35 -33.66 -29.43
N GLU A 286 6.50 -34.05 -29.99
CA GLU A 286 7.66 -33.17 -30.13
C GLU A 286 7.37 -31.99 -31.06
N GLU A 287 6.56 -32.22 -32.10
CA GLU A 287 6.09 -31.21 -33.04
C GLU A 287 5.30 -30.10 -32.32
N ILE A 288 4.47 -30.48 -31.34
CA ILE A 288 3.68 -29.53 -30.54
C ILE A 288 4.54 -28.87 -29.48
N SER A 289 5.41 -29.62 -28.80
CA SER A 289 6.31 -29.09 -27.77
C SER A 289 7.25 -28.02 -28.34
N ASN A 290 7.71 -28.20 -29.58
CA ASN A 290 8.59 -27.24 -30.27
C ASN A 290 7.91 -25.91 -30.63
N LEU A 291 6.57 -25.88 -30.67
CA LEU A 291 5.80 -24.64 -30.90
C LEU A 291 5.71 -23.76 -29.65
N PHE A 292 6.03 -24.28 -28.46
CA PHE A 292 5.95 -23.50 -27.23
C PHE A 292 7.11 -22.50 -27.10
N SER A 293 6.79 -21.21 -27.13
CA SER A 293 7.73 -20.09 -27.06
C SER A 293 8.12 -19.77 -25.61
N HIS A 294 8.74 -20.72 -24.93
CA HIS A 294 9.22 -20.54 -23.55
C HIS A 294 10.35 -19.51 -23.50
N GLU A 295 10.25 -18.52 -22.61
CA GLU A 295 11.41 -17.68 -22.27
C GLU A 295 12.50 -18.58 -21.67
N SER A 296 13.68 -18.59 -22.29
CA SER A 296 14.82 -19.37 -21.81
C SER A 296 15.09 -19.04 -20.34
N SER A 297 15.38 -20.05 -19.52
CA SER A 297 15.66 -19.82 -18.11
C SER A 297 16.83 -18.83 -17.96
N ALA A 298 16.89 -18.08 -16.86
CA ALA A 298 18.00 -17.14 -16.63
C ALA A 298 19.39 -17.84 -16.61
N ASP A 299 19.43 -19.16 -16.48
CA ASP A 299 20.63 -19.99 -16.64
C ASP A 299 20.90 -20.34 -18.11
N GLU A 300 19.88 -20.75 -18.86
CA GLU A 300 19.97 -21.01 -20.30
C GLU A 300 20.33 -19.74 -21.08
N ASN A 301 19.67 -18.62 -20.80
CA ASN A 301 20.00 -17.35 -21.45
C ASN A 301 21.45 -16.95 -21.14
N PHE A 302 21.89 -17.14 -19.89
CA PHE A 302 23.27 -16.87 -19.52
C PHE A 302 24.26 -17.78 -20.28
N LYS A 303 23.99 -19.08 -20.39
CA LYS A 303 24.81 -20.01 -21.17
C LYS A 303 24.81 -19.68 -22.65
N ARG A 304 23.64 -19.36 -23.22
CA ARG A 304 23.48 -18.98 -24.62
C ARG A 304 24.33 -17.76 -24.95
N ILE A 305 24.21 -16.70 -24.15
CA ILE A 305 25.00 -15.48 -24.35
C ILE A 305 26.48 -15.76 -24.19
N LEU A 306 26.92 -16.46 -23.14
CA LEU A 306 28.33 -16.84 -23.00
C LEU A 306 28.85 -17.60 -24.24
N ASN A 307 28.08 -18.56 -24.75
CA ASN A 307 28.48 -19.35 -25.91
C ASN A 307 28.47 -18.54 -27.22
N SER A 308 27.60 -17.53 -27.35
CA SER A 308 27.51 -16.71 -28.56
C SER A 308 28.45 -15.50 -28.55
N THR A 309 28.88 -15.03 -27.38
CA THR A 309 29.68 -13.80 -27.24
C THR A 309 31.12 -14.04 -26.80
N CYS A 310 31.48 -15.26 -26.40
CA CYS A 310 32.79 -15.57 -25.82
C CYS A 310 33.38 -16.86 -26.41
N THR A 311 34.70 -17.01 -26.30
CA THR A 311 35.35 -18.31 -26.53
C THR A 311 34.96 -19.32 -25.45
N PRO A 312 35.06 -20.64 -25.70
CA PRO A 312 34.73 -21.67 -24.71
C PRO A 312 35.45 -21.51 -23.37
N GLU A 313 36.71 -21.07 -23.41
CA GLU A 313 37.55 -20.84 -22.24
C GLU A 313 37.05 -19.66 -21.39
N ILE A 314 36.76 -18.52 -22.03
CA ILE A 314 36.18 -17.34 -21.36
C ILE A 314 34.80 -17.69 -20.79
N ALA A 315 33.96 -18.34 -21.59
CA ALA A 315 32.61 -18.74 -21.21
C ALA A 315 32.62 -19.62 -19.96
N ASN A 316 33.51 -20.62 -19.90
CA ASN A 316 33.60 -21.52 -18.76
C ASN A 316 34.06 -20.78 -17.49
N ARG A 317 35.08 -19.92 -17.61
CA ARG A 317 35.62 -19.17 -16.46
C ARG A 317 34.61 -18.18 -15.88
N LEU A 318 33.87 -17.45 -16.73
CA LEU A 318 32.80 -16.56 -16.30
C LEU A 318 31.65 -17.32 -15.62
N LYS A 319 31.30 -18.50 -16.15
CA LYS A 319 30.26 -19.37 -15.58
C LYS A 319 30.63 -19.87 -14.19
N GLU A 320 31.87 -20.33 -13.98
CA GLU A 320 32.38 -20.72 -12.66
C GLU A 320 32.34 -19.56 -11.67
N HIS A 321 32.86 -18.40 -12.08
CA HIS A 321 32.89 -17.20 -11.24
C HIS A 321 31.48 -16.83 -10.76
N VAL A 322 30.51 -16.74 -11.68
CA VAL A 322 29.12 -16.41 -11.34
C VAL A 322 28.45 -17.47 -10.46
N ASN A 323 28.77 -18.75 -10.67
CA ASN A 323 28.19 -19.85 -9.90
C ASN A 323 28.75 -19.96 -8.47
N SER A 324 29.90 -19.35 -8.18
CA SER A 324 30.46 -19.28 -6.82
C SER A 324 29.63 -18.41 -5.86
N PHE A 325 28.78 -17.51 -6.37
CA PHE A 325 27.99 -16.60 -5.55
C PHE A 325 26.64 -17.19 -5.11
N LYS A 326 26.26 -16.92 -3.85
CA LYS A 326 24.95 -17.31 -3.29
C LYS A 326 23.76 -16.74 -4.08
N HIS A 327 23.87 -15.51 -4.59
CA HIS A 327 22.80 -14.81 -5.31
C HIS A 327 23.14 -14.61 -6.80
N LYS A 328 23.27 -15.72 -7.54
CA LYS A 328 23.73 -15.78 -8.94
C LYS A 328 23.05 -14.75 -9.88
N LYS A 329 21.75 -14.50 -9.71
CA LYS A 329 20.97 -13.56 -10.54
C LYS A 329 21.54 -12.14 -10.58
N HIS A 330 22.13 -11.66 -9.48
CA HIS A 330 22.71 -10.30 -9.42
C HIS A 330 24.01 -10.15 -10.21
N HIS A 331 24.64 -11.27 -10.57
CA HIS A 331 25.88 -11.30 -11.35
C HIS A 331 25.60 -11.62 -12.83
N ARG A 332 24.66 -12.53 -13.11
CA ARG A 332 24.26 -12.89 -14.49
C ARG A 332 23.72 -11.71 -15.28
N GLY A 333 22.76 -10.97 -14.73
CA GLY A 333 22.10 -9.88 -15.45
C GLY A 333 23.05 -8.81 -15.97
N PRO A 334 23.88 -8.18 -15.11
CA PRO A 334 24.85 -7.19 -15.56
C PRO A 334 25.86 -7.72 -16.56
N LEU A 335 26.33 -8.96 -16.37
CA LEU A 335 27.30 -9.59 -17.25
C LEU A 335 26.72 -9.89 -18.63
N ILE A 336 25.48 -10.38 -18.71
CA ILE A 336 24.77 -10.58 -19.99
C ILE A 336 24.67 -9.26 -20.76
N GLN A 337 24.18 -8.20 -20.10
CA GLN A 337 24.02 -6.89 -20.73
C GLN A 337 25.36 -6.36 -21.28
N PHE A 338 26.44 -6.51 -20.53
CA PHE A 338 27.75 -6.08 -20.97
C PHE A 338 28.30 -6.94 -22.12
N LEU A 339 28.15 -8.27 -22.05
CA LEU A 339 28.62 -9.19 -23.07
C LEU A 339 27.91 -8.97 -24.41
N GLU A 340 26.60 -8.76 -24.39
CA GLU A 340 25.82 -8.40 -25.58
C GLU A 340 26.29 -7.06 -26.19
N GLN A 341 26.57 -6.06 -25.34
CA GLN A 341 27.05 -4.75 -25.78
C GLN A 341 28.44 -4.84 -26.43
N ILE A 342 29.40 -5.50 -25.76
CA ILE A 342 30.78 -5.58 -26.26
C ILE A 342 30.89 -6.47 -27.49
N SER A 343 30.14 -7.59 -27.55
CA SER A 343 30.14 -8.48 -28.71
C SER A 343 29.51 -7.85 -29.95
N SER A 344 28.48 -7.01 -29.75
CA SER A 344 27.88 -6.22 -30.84
C SER A 344 28.84 -5.18 -31.40
N SER A 345 29.79 -4.71 -30.58
CA SER A 345 30.83 -3.76 -31.01
C SER A 345 32.01 -4.45 -31.70
N ASN A 346 32.44 -5.61 -31.19
CA ASN A 346 33.46 -6.44 -31.82
C ASN A 346 33.32 -7.92 -31.38
N ILE A 347 33.21 -8.84 -32.34
CA ILE A 347 33.02 -10.27 -32.05
C ILE A 347 34.25 -10.93 -31.40
N GLU A 348 35.45 -10.40 -31.67
CA GLU A 348 36.73 -10.82 -31.08
C GLU A 348 37.23 -9.82 -30.02
N TRP A 349 36.32 -9.15 -29.32
CA TRP A 349 36.63 -8.14 -28.30
C TRP A 349 37.71 -8.56 -27.29
N TYR A 350 37.79 -9.85 -26.97
CA TYR A 350 38.73 -10.42 -26.00
C TYR A 350 40.20 -10.30 -26.42
N LYS A 351 40.49 -10.07 -27.71
CA LYS A 351 41.85 -9.81 -28.22
C LYS A 351 42.24 -8.32 -28.14
N HIS A 352 41.31 -7.43 -27.80
CA HIS A 352 41.47 -5.98 -27.98
C HIS A 352 41.28 -5.21 -26.66
N PRO A 353 42.36 -4.98 -25.89
CA PRO A 353 42.32 -4.28 -24.60
C PRO A 353 41.62 -2.92 -24.63
N ARG A 354 41.85 -2.11 -25.66
CA ARG A 354 41.23 -0.78 -25.81
C ARG A 354 39.71 -0.85 -26.02
N ILE A 355 39.21 -1.90 -26.69
CA ILE A 355 37.78 -2.11 -26.89
C ILE A 355 37.11 -2.46 -25.56
N ILE A 356 37.74 -3.33 -24.76
CA ILE A 356 37.25 -3.67 -23.42
C ILE A 356 37.16 -2.42 -22.54
N GLN A 357 38.19 -1.59 -22.53
CA GLN A 357 38.23 -0.35 -21.75
C GLN A 357 37.14 0.64 -22.21
N GLY A 358 37.01 0.86 -23.53
CA GLY A 358 36.01 1.76 -24.10
C GLY A 358 34.57 1.32 -23.83
N GLU A 359 34.26 0.03 -24.05
CA GLU A 359 32.92 -0.51 -23.82
C GLU A 359 32.55 -0.57 -22.34
N LEU A 360 33.52 -0.81 -21.44
CA LEU A 360 33.30 -0.69 -19.99
C LEU A 360 32.91 0.74 -19.60
N LEU A 361 33.58 1.76 -20.17
CA LEU A 361 33.26 3.16 -19.89
C LEU A 361 31.85 3.52 -20.39
N LYS A 362 31.47 3.07 -21.59
CA LYS A 362 30.11 3.25 -22.13
C LYS A 362 29.08 2.53 -21.28
N TYR A 363 29.32 1.27 -20.91
CA TYR A 363 28.43 0.49 -20.06
C TYR A 363 28.20 1.18 -18.71
N ARG A 364 29.26 1.75 -18.12
CA ARG A 364 29.17 2.56 -16.89
C ARG A 364 28.30 3.79 -17.07
N GLY A 365 28.40 4.48 -18.21
CA GLY A 365 27.56 5.62 -18.58
C GLY A 365 26.08 5.22 -18.68
N ASN A 366 25.78 4.21 -19.50
CA ASN A 366 24.42 3.69 -19.71
C ASN A 366 23.75 3.26 -18.40
N LEU A 367 24.52 2.66 -17.48
CA LEU A 367 24.01 2.29 -16.16
C LEU A 367 23.57 3.49 -15.31
N LEU A 368 24.18 4.67 -15.49
CA LEU A 368 23.78 5.88 -14.77
C LEU A 368 22.51 6.51 -15.34
N ASP A 369 22.23 6.30 -16.63
CA ASP A 369 21.00 6.75 -17.27
C ASP A 369 19.79 5.92 -16.78
N GLU A 370 19.99 4.61 -16.59
CA GLU A 370 18.92 3.69 -16.18
C GLU A 370 18.77 3.51 -14.66
N TYR A 371 19.86 3.61 -13.88
CA TYR A 371 19.87 3.22 -12.47
C TYR A 371 20.45 4.29 -11.54
N GLN A 372 19.95 4.29 -10.30
CA GLN A 372 20.58 5.06 -9.22
C GLN A 372 22.05 4.67 -9.07
N ARG A 373 22.91 5.66 -8.80
CA ARG A 373 24.37 5.53 -8.70
C ARG A 373 24.86 4.33 -7.89
N ASN A 374 24.20 3.97 -6.77
CA ASN A 374 24.58 2.81 -5.95
C ASN A 374 24.29 1.47 -6.66
N THR A 375 23.16 1.38 -7.35
CA THR A 375 22.79 0.20 -8.15
C THR A 375 23.69 0.11 -9.37
N ALA A 376 23.93 1.23 -10.07
CA ALA A 376 24.89 1.33 -11.16
C ALA A 376 26.30 0.89 -10.70
N TYR A 377 26.76 1.39 -9.55
CA TYR A 377 28.03 0.99 -8.94
C TYR A 377 28.12 -0.52 -8.73
N GLY A 378 27.08 -1.13 -8.13
CA GLY A 378 27.06 -2.58 -7.88
C GLY A 378 27.04 -3.40 -9.16
N LYS A 379 26.23 -3.00 -10.16
CA LYS A 379 26.17 -3.66 -11.47
C LYS A 379 27.51 -3.57 -12.21
N PHE A 380 28.09 -2.38 -12.29
CA PHE A 380 29.40 -2.17 -12.91
C PHE A 380 30.50 -2.95 -12.17
N GLN A 381 30.51 -2.96 -10.83
CA GLN A 381 31.51 -3.70 -10.05
C GLN A 381 31.44 -5.20 -10.34
N ASN A 382 30.24 -5.76 -10.51
CA ASN A 382 30.08 -7.18 -10.84
C ASN A 382 30.71 -7.52 -12.20
N VAL A 383 30.53 -6.67 -13.21
CA VAL A 383 31.15 -6.84 -14.53
C VAL A 383 32.66 -6.65 -14.44
N LYS A 384 33.14 -5.58 -13.80
CA LYS A 384 34.57 -5.32 -13.60
C LYS A 384 35.27 -6.49 -12.90
N ASN A 385 34.69 -7.03 -11.83
CA ASN A 385 35.24 -8.20 -11.13
C ASN A 385 35.28 -9.45 -12.02
N SER A 386 34.27 -9.63 -12.87
CA SER A 386 34.22 -10.78 -13.78
C SER A 386 35.35 -10.71 -14.82
N LEU A 387 35.65 -9.52 -15.36
CA LEU A 387 36.77 -9.31 -16.28
C LEU A 387 38.12 -9.36 -15.58
N ASP A 388 38.24 -8.83 -14.36
CA ASP A 388 39.45 -8.93 -13.54
C ASP A 388 39.86 -10.38 -13.29
N VAL A 389 38.87 -11.27 -13.09
CA VAL A 389 39.12 -12.72 -12.99
C VAL A 389 39.67 -13.28 -14.29
N LEU A 390 39.22 -12.82 -15.47
CA LEU A 390 39.75 -13.29 -16.73
C LEU A 390 41.20 -12.82 -16.96
N VAL A 391 41.52 -11.57 -16.59
CA VAL A 391 42.89 -11.03 -16.66
C VAL A 391 43.82 -11.80 -15.72
N LYS A 392 43.43 -11.97 -14.45
CA LYS A 392 44.24 -12.69 -13.44
C LYS A 392 44.52 -14.15 -13.78
N HIS A 393 43.63 -14.78 -14.56
CA HIS A 393 43.78 -16.16 -14.99
C HIS A 393 44.43 -16.29 -16.37
N GLY A 394 44.93 -15.19 -16.96
CA GLY A 394 45.62 -15.20 -18.25
C GLY A 394 44.73 -15.42 -19.47
N VAL A 395 43.40 -15.38 -19.30
CA VAL A 395 42.42 -15.59 -20.38
C VAL A 395 42.20 -14.30 -21.18
N LEU A 396 42.38 -13.15 -20.54
CA LEU A 396 42.47 -11.85 -21.20
C LEU A 396 43.90 -11.30 -21.13
N PRO A 397 44.33 -10.47 -22.08
CA PRO A 397 45.66 -9.87 -22.06
C PRO A 397 45.95 -9.08 -20.77
N GLU A 398 47.18 -9.16 -20.25
CA GLU A 398 47.57 -8.44 -19.02
C GLU A 398 47.55 -6.91 -19.16
N ASN A 399 47.66 -6.40 -20.40
CA ASN A 399 47.59 -4.97 -20.70
C ASN A 399 46.14 -4.44 -20.79
N VAL A 400 45.14 -5.22 -20.38
CA VAL A 400 43.75 -4.74 -20.24
C VAL A 400 43.63 -3.82 -19.04
N GLU A 401 43.52 -2.52 -19.29
CA GLU A 401 43.24 -1.54 -18.26
C GLU A 401 41.74 -1.50 -17.90
N LEU A 402 41.40 -1.98 -16.70
CA LEU A 402 40.03 -1.93 -16.19
C LEU A 402 39.75 -0.57 -15.53
N PRO A 403 38.89 0.28 -16.11
CA PRO A 403 38.65 1.62 -15.61
C PRO A 403 38.14 1.61 -14.17
N ASP A 404 38.45 2.68 -13.44
CA ASP A 404 37.94 2.85 -12.08
C ASP A 404 36.41 2.81 -12.06
N ASN A 405 35.87 2.21 -10.99
CA ASN A 405 34.45 2.29 -10.76
C ASN A 405 34.06 3.74 -10.41
N LEU A 406 32.77 4.05 -10.52
CA LEU A 406 32.18 5.25 -9.97
C LEU A 406 32.70 5.45 -8.54
N ARG A 407 33.23 6.65 -8.21
CA ARG A 407 33.53 6.99 -6.81
C ARG A 407 32.31 6.62 -5.97
N ARG A 408 32.51 5.76 -4.97
CA ARG A 408 31.47 5.47 -3.97
C ARG A 408 31.00 6.82 -3.46
N CYS A 409 29.70 7.09 -3.56
CA CYS A 409 29.16 8.32 -3.02
C CYS A 409 29.40 8.27 -1.50
N ILE A 410 30.35 9.08 -1.03
CA ILE A 410 30.73 9.15 0.39
C ILE A 410 29.54 9.70 1.19
N ASN A 411 28.77 10.59 0.55
CA ASN A 411 27.36 10.81 0.82
C ASN A 411 26.57 9.56 0.40
N THR A 412 26.60 8.54 1.24
CA THR A 412 25.79 7.33 1.08
C THR A 412 24.28 7.58 1.15
N GLU A 413 23.84 8.84 1.24
CA GLU A 413 22.48 9.31 1.01
C GLU A 413 21.99 8.70 -0.31
N LYS A 414 21.17 7.65 -0.19
CA LYS A 414 20.37 7.23 -1.34
C LYS A 414 19.53 8.45 -1.65
N VAL A 415 19.81 9.12 -2.77
CA VAL A 415 18.84 10.02 -3.39
C VAL A 415 17.55 9.21 -3.45
N ARG A 416 16.59 9.59 -2.60
CA ARG A 416 15.34 8.86 -2.48
C ARG A 416 14.54 9.22 -3.72
N LYS A 417 14.02 8.22 -4.42
CA LYS A 417 13.30 8.43 -5.68
C LYS A 417 11.97 9.13 -5.42
N ASP A 418 11.43 8.89 -4.23
CA ASP A 418 10.17 9.39 -3.70
C ASP A 418 10.41 10.25 -2.47
N ASN A 419 9.55 11.25 -2.26
CA ASN A 419 9.56 12.07 -1.05
C ASN A 419 9.42 11.15 0.18
N PRO A 420 10.42 11.10 1.06
CA PRO A 420 10.39 10.21 2.22
C PRO A 420 9.58 10.71 3.40
N LEU A 421 9.08 11.93 3.31
CA LEU A 421 8.22 12.54 4.31
C LEU A 421 6.79 12.50 3.75
N ILE A 422 5.82 12.48 4.66
CA ILE A 422 4.42 12.75 4.33
C ILE A 422 4.20 14.27 4.26
N CYS A 423 4.75 14.90 3.23
CA CYS A 423 4.54 16.31 2.90
C CYS A 423 4.56 16.51 1.38
N GLU A 424 4.02 17.64 0.91
CA GLU A 424 3.99 18.03 -0.50
C GLU A 424 5.39 18.32 -1.03
N VAL A 425 6.18 19.03 -0.23
CA VAL A 425 7.52 19.48 -0.60
C VAL A 425 8.54 18.36 -0.43
N ASP A 426 9.25 18.00 -1.51
CA ASP A 426 10.38 17.08 -1.41
C ASP A 426 11.63 17.79 -0.90
N MET A 427 11.83 17.67 0.42
CA MET A 427 12.97 18.24 1.14
C MET A 427 14.34 17.68 0.72
N TYR A 428 14.37 16.64 -0.10
CA TYR A 428 15.58 15.97 -0.58
C TYR A 428 15.87 16.28 -2.05
N ASP A 429 15.01 17.05 -2.73
CA ASP A 429 15.30 17.57 -4.07
C ASP A 429 16.22 18.79 -3.96
N GLU A 430 17.50 18.58 -4.27
CA GLU A 430 18.50 19.65 -4.19
C GLU A 430 18.27 20.76 -5.23
N LYS A 431 17.50 20.51 -6.30
CA LYS A 431 17.24 21.50 -7.36
C LYS A 431 16.26 22.60 -6.93
N LYS A 432 15.40 22.31 -5.95
CA LYS A 432 14.37 23.24 -5.47
C LYS A 432 14.80 24.05 -4.25
N ARG A 433 16.07 23.97 -3.85
CA ARG A 433 16.60 24.63 -2.63
C ARG A 433 16.37 26.14 -2.61
N ASP A 434 16.45 26.79 -3.76
CA ASP A 434 16.32 28.25 -3.87
C ASP A 434 14.87 28.73 -3.72
N GLU A 435 13.88 27.84 -3.86
CA GLU A 435 12.45 28.17 -3.72
C GLU A 435 12.03 28.44 -2.26
N TYR A 436 12.89 28.12 -1.28
CA TYR A 436 12.58 28.18 0.16
C TYR A 436 13.15 29.44 0.85
N ILE A 437 12.98 30.60 0.22
CA ILE A 437 13.65 31.88 0.54
C ILE A 437 13.40 32.36 1.99
N ASN A 438 12.21 32.13 2.54
CA ASN A 438 11.86 32.56 3.91
C ASN A 438 12.09 31.46 4.96
N THR A 439 13.24 31.53 5.64
CA THR A 439 13.73 30.48 6.54
C THR A 439 12.79 30.16 7.73
N PRO A 440 12.23 31.12 8.49
CA PRO A 440 11.34 30.80 9.62
C PRO A 440 9.94 30.35 9.19
N GLN A 441 9.31 31.04 8.23
CA GLN A 441 7.96 30.68 7.78
C GLN A 441 7.94 29.29 7.16
N PHE A 442 8.97 28.95 6.39
CA PHE A 442 9.13 27.63 5.81
C PHE A 442 9.19 26.52 6.87
N ILE A 443 9.96 26.73 7.95
CA ILE A 443 10.05 25.74 9.04
C ILE A 443 8.70 25.56 9.72
N GLU A 444 7.99 26.64 10.03
CA GLU A 444 6.69 26.56 10.70
C GLU A 444 5.62 25.93 9.79
N SER A 445 5.62 26.24 8.49
CA SER A 445 4.75 25.57 7.51
C SER A 445 5.05 24.07 7.47
N LEU A 446 6.32 23.67 7.37
CA LEU A 446 6.72 22.27 7.34
C LEU A 446 6.38 21.53 8.65
N LYS A 447 6.59 22.16 9.81
CA LYS A 447 6.17 21.61 11.12
C LYS A 447 4.66 21.37 11.15
N SER A 448 3.89 22.38 10.73
CA SER A 448 2.43 22.35 10.74
C SER A 448 1.91 21.26 9.81
N GLU A 449 2.44 21.17 8.60
CA GLU A 449 2.07 20.16 7.62
C GLU A 449 2.40 18.73 8.10
N LEU A 450 3.63 18.50 8.56
CA LEU A 450 4.03 17.19 9.09
C LEU A 450 3.18 16.79 10.30
N SER A 451 2.92 17.73 11.21
CA SER A 451 2.09 17.52 12.39
C SER A 451 0.65 17.18 12.02
N TYR A 452 0.05 17.95 11.11
CA TYR A 452 -1.30 17.73 10.60
C TYR A 452 -1.43 16.35 9.93
N ASN A 453 -0.52 16.02 9.02
CA ASN A 453 -0.52 14.76 8.29
C ASN A 453 -0.34 13.55 9.22
N LEU A 454 0.55 13.64 10.21
CA LEU A 454 0.72 12.61 11.24
C LEU A 454 -0.54 12.47 12.10
N CYS A 455 -1.11 13.58 12.55
CA CYS A 455 -2.31 13.60 13.39
C CYS A 455 -3.51 12.96 12.69
N MET A 456 -3.70 13.25 11.40
CA MET A 456 -4.74 12.61 10.58
C MET A 456 -4.59 11.08 10.54
N LEU A 457 -3.36 10.59 10.31
CA LEU A 457 -3.09 9.16 10.28
C LEU A 457 -3.29 8.51 11.65
N VAL A 458 -2.79 9.13 12.71
CA VAL A 458 -2.90 8.61 14.09
C VAL A 458 -4.36 8.57 14.53
N LYS A 459 -5.13 9.64 14.34
CA LYS A 459 -6.55 9.70 14.72
C LYS A 459 -7.38 8.62 14.03
N ASN A 460 -7.18 8.43 12.73
CA ASN A 460 -7.91 7.40 12.02
C ASN A 460 -7.46 5.98 12.41
N ALA A 461 -6.17 5.78 12.69
CA ALA A 461 -5.69 4.52 13.24
C ALA A 461 -6.27 4.24 14.63
N GLN A 462 -6.34 5.25 15.49
CA GLN A 462 -6.96 5.19 16.82
C GLN A 462 -8.43 4.75 16.72
N GLU A 463 -9.20 5.34 15.82
CA GLU A 463 -10.61 4.97 15.59
C GLU A 463 -10.75 3.51 15.15
N ILE A 464 -9.91 3.05 14.22
CA ILE A 464 -9.92 1.64 13.76
C ILE A 464 -9.61 0.68 14.91
N VAL A 465 -8.64 1.03 15.77
CA VAL A 465 -8.27 0.22 16.94
C VAL A 465 -9.41 0.21 17.95
N PHE A 466 -9.98 1.37 18.25
CA PHE A 466 -11.10 1.53 19.18
C PHE A 466 -12.31 0.68 18.77
N GLN A 467 -12.77 0.83 17.53
CA GLN A 467 -13.91 0.06 17.01
C GLN A 467 -13.61 -1.43 16.96
N GLY A 468 -12.38 -1.80 16.57
CA GLY A 468 -11.93 -3.18 16.55
C GLY A 468 -11.92 -3.85 17.92
N TYR A 469 -11.43 -3.14 18.94
CA TYR A 469 -11.37 -3.64 20.32
C TYR A 469 -12.75 -3.64 20.99
N LYS A 470 -13.58 -2.62 20.76
CA LYS A 470 -14.98 -2.59 21.23
C LYS A 470 -15.77 -3.77 20.69
N LYS A 471 -15.57 -4.11 19.42
CA LYS A 471 -16.15 -5.31 18.80
C LYS A 471 -15.70 -6.59 19.51
N PHE A 472 -14.41 -6.72 19.81
CA PHE A 472 -13.88 -7.86 20.56
C PHE A 472 -14.48 -7.97 21.97
N CYS A 473 -14.65 -6.85 22.68
CA CYS A 473 -15.28 -6.82 24.01
C CYS A 473 -16.76 -7.25 23.96
N ASN A 474 -17.49 -6.86 22.91
CA ASN A 474 -18.90 -7.19 22.72
C ASN A 474 -19.17 -8.65 22.32
N LYS A 475 -18.14 -9.49 22.18
CA LYS A 475 -18.25 -10.90 21.78
C LYS A 475 -19.30 -11.66 22.60
N ASN A 476 -19.23 -11.57 23.93
CA ASN A 476 -20.13 -12.36 24.80
C ASN A 476 -21.58 -11.92 24.65
N ILE A 477 -21.84 -10.62 24.58
CA ILE A 477 -23.20 -10.06 24.37
C ILE A 477 -23.80 -10.57 23.05
N ILE A 478 -23.01 -10.59 21.97
CA ILE A 478 -23.46 -11.08 20.67
C ILE A 478 -23.76 -12.59 20.70
N ILE A 479 -22.96 -13.36 21.44
CA ILE A 479 -23.18 -14.80 21.62
C ILE A 479 -24.43 -15.07 22.46
N GLU A 480 -24.66 -14.33 23.53
CA GLU A 480 -25.87 -14.47 24.39
C GLU A 480 -27.16 -14.17 23.63
N GLN A 481 -27.12 -13.24 22.68
CA GLN A 481 -28.25 -12.91 21.80
C GLN A 481 -28.45 -13.91 20.64
N SER A 482 -27.55 -14.89 20.49
CA SER A 482 -27.64 -15.88 19.42
C SER A 482 -28.63 -17.01 19.77
N GLN A 483 -28.97 -17.80 18.76
CA GLN A 483 -29.78 -19.02 18.92
C GLN A 483 -28.90 -20.26 19.13
N PHE A 484 -27.74 -20.10 19.78
CA PHE A 484 -26.72 -21.14 19.93
C PHE A 484 -27.27 -22.46 20.45
N ASP A 485 -27.95 -22.43 21.60
CA ASP A 485 -28.51 -23.64 22.22
C ASP A 485 -29.59 -24.27 21.33
N GLU A 486 -30.36 -23.46 20.60
CA GLU A 486 -31.42 -23.97 19.73
C GLU A 486 -30.85 -24.74 18.53
N PHE A 487 -29.87 -24.17 17.81
CA PHE A 487 -29.30 -24.87 16.66
C PHE A 487 -28.37 -26.00 17.07
N MET A 488 -27.62 -25.89 18.17
CA MET A 488 -26.72 -26.97 18.62
C MET A 488 -27.48 -28.23 19.03
N ASN A 489 -28.72 -28.09 19.53
CA ASN A 489 -29.58 -29.22 19.90
C ASN A 489 -30.31 -29.84 18.69
N HIS A 490 -30.18 -29.27 17.49
CA HIS A 490 -30.81 -29.79 16.27
C HIS A 490 -29.79 -30.52 15.40
N PRO A 491 -30.03 -31.77 14.94
CA PRO A 491 -29.07 -32.56 14.14
C PRO A 491 -28.59 -31.86 12.85
N GLN A 492 -29.40 -30.97 12.29
CA GLN A 492 -29.11 -30.18 11.08
C GLN A 492 -28.78 -28.71 11.35
N LEU A 493 -28.56 -28.33 12.61
CA LEU A 493 -28.32 -26.95 13.05
C LEU A 493 -29.41 -25.95 12.61
N LEU A 494 -30.68 -26.32 12.73
CA LEU A 494 -31.82 -25.48 12.35
C LEU A 494 -32.48 -24.84 13.57
N VAL A 495 -33.04 -23.65 13.37
CA VAL A 495 -33.78 -22.89 14.39
C VAL A 495 -35.23 -22.68 14.00
N SER A 496 -36.06 -22.31 14.96
CA SER A 496 -37.47 -21.99 14.75
C SER A 496 -37.60 -20.58 14.18
N ARG A 497 -38.59 -20.38 13.30
CA ARG A 497 -38.82 -19.10 12.63
C ARG A 497 -39.31 -18.04 13.64
N THR A 498 -38.61 -16.92 13.78
CA THR A 498 -38.98 -15.83 14.70
C THR A 498 -40.16 -15.00 14.15
N LYS A 499 -41.29 -15.03 14.88
CA LYS A 499 -42.56 -14.26 14.79
C LYS A 499 -43.39 -14.30 13.49
N GLY A 500 -44.65 -14.74 13.62
CA GLY A 500 -45.74 -14.47 12.67
C GLY A 500 -46.36 -15.69 11.95
N SER A 501 -45.89 -16.92 12.19
CA SER A 501 -46.41 -18.11 11.50
C SER A 501 -46.78 -19.18 12.51
N ASN A 502 -48.03 -19.64 12.47
CA ASN A 502 -48.52 -20.84 13.17
C ASN A 502 -47.90 -22.15 12.62
N SER A 503 -46.76 -22.09 11.93
CA SER A 503 -46.08 -23.27 11.38
C SER A 503 -44.82 -23.61 12.18
N LYS A 504 -44.64 -24.90 12.51
CA LYS A 504 -43.42 -25.48 13.09
C LYS A 504 -42.24 -25.51 12.09
N SER A 505 -42.17 -24.56 11.14
CA SER A 505 -41.14 -24.57 10.10
C SER A 505 -39.78 -24.24 10.68
N LYS A 506 -38.82 -25.16 10.54
CA LYS A 506 -37.41 -24.94 10.87
C LYS A 506 -36.71 -24.19 9.74
N VAL A 507 -35.78 -23.30 10.10
CA VAL A 507 -35.03 -22.45 9.16
C VAL A 507 -33.54 -22.48 9.45
N ASN A 508 -32.72 -22.21 8.43
CA ASN A 508 -31.27 -22.17 8.56
C ASN A 508 -30.82 -20.83 9.22
N PRO A 509 -30.20 -20.87 10.42
CA PRO A 509 -29.78 -19.68 11.16
C PRO A 509 -28.61 -18.91 10.51
N PHE A 510 -27.93 -19.51 9.54
CA PHE A 510 -26.75 -18.96 8.86
C PHE A 510 -27.08 -18.29 7.50
N ASN A 511 -28.33 -18.38 7.06
CA ASN A 511 -28.80 -17.75 5.82
C ASN A 511 -28.60 -16.22 5.86
N SER A 512 -28.16 -15.62 4.75
CA SER A 512 -27.92 -14.16 4.61
C SER A 512 -29.13 -13.31 5.01
N ALA A 513 -30.35 -13.80 4.76
CA ALA A 513 -31.59 -13.11 5.12
C ALA A 513 -32.01 -13.29 6.60
N HIS A 514 -31.29 -14.09 7.39
CA HIS A 514 -31.63 -14.34 8.79
C HIS A 514 -31.20 -13.15 9.68
N PRO A 515 -32.11 -12.58 10.50
CA PRO A 515 -31.82 -11.37 11.27
C PRO A 515 -30.68 -11.55 12.29
N LEU A 516 -30.57 -12.74 12.89
CA LEU A 516 -29.51 -13.08 13.87
C LEU A 516 -28.30 -13.78 13.25
N ARG A 517 -28.10 -13.70 11.92
CA ARG A 517 -27.02 -14.42 11.23
C ARG A 517 -25.65 -14.14 11.84
N LEU A 518 -25.34 -12.86 12.11
CA LEU A 518 -24.04 -12.46 12.66
C LEU A 518 -23.79 -13.09 14.03
N ASN A 519 -24.80 -13.05 14.91
CA ASN A 519 -24.77 -13.62 16.26
C ASN A 519 -24.58 -15.14 16.18
N ASN A 520 -25.37 -15.82 15.35
CA ASN A 520 -25.32 -17.26 15.17
C ASN A 520 -23.97 -17.72 14.60
N LEU A 521 -23.41 -17.02 13.62
CA LEU A 521 -22.08 -17.31 13.09
C LEU A 521 -20.98 -17.07 14.12
N THR A 522 -21.05 -15.97 14.88
CA THR A 522 -20.08 -15.66 15.92
C THR A 522 -20.09 -16.72 17.01
N ALA A 523 -21.28 -17.14 17.48
CA ALA A 523 -21.43 -18.20 18.47
C ALA A 523 -20.91 -19.55 17.96
N TYR A 524 -21.27 -19.93 16.74
CA TYR A 524 -20.79 -21.17 16.11
C TYR A 524 -19.25 -21.22 16.04
N TYR A 525 -18.62 -20.18 15.48
CA TYR A 525 -17.16 -20.16 15.32
C TYR A 525 -16.41 -19.89 16.63
N ASN A 526 -17.06 -19.29 17.64
CA ASN A 526 -16.50 -19.21 18.98
C ASN A 526 -16.47 -20.58 19.68
N HIS A 527 -17.51 -21.40 19.48
CA HIS A 527 -17.56 -22.77 19.99
C HIS A 527 -16.53 -23.65 19.28
N TYR A 528 -16.49 -23.62 17.94
CA TYR A 528 -15.52 -24.35 17.11
C TYR A 528 -14.23 -23.56 16.84
N PHE A 529 -13.74 -22.84 17.84
CA PHE A 529 -12.61 -21.92 17.65
C PHE A 529 -11.34 -22.65 17.22
N ASN A 530 -11.04 -23.83 17.76
CA ASN A 530 -9.85 -24.59 17.39
C ASN A 530 -9.88 -25.06 15.92
N ASP A 531 -11.05 -25.40 15.40
CA ASP A 531 -11.24 -25.75 13.99
C ASP A 531 -11.08 -24.52 13.09
N LEU A 532 -11.65 -23.38 13.52
CA LEU A 532 -11.46 -22.08 12.89
C LEU A 532 -9.97 -21.75 12.71
N LEU A 533 -9.15 -21.93 13.75
CA LEU A 533 -7.72 -21.62 13.69
C LEU A 533 -7.01 -22.40 12.57
N ASN A 534 -7.49 -23.60 12.26
CA ASN A 534 -6.94 -24.52 11.25
C ASN A 534 -7.66 -24.46 9.90
N SER A 535 -8.49 -23.45 9.65
CA SER A 535 -9.32 -23.31 8.43
C SER A 535 -10.29 -24.47 8.20
N LYS A 536 -10.76 -25.11 9.27
CA LYS A 536 -11.73 -26.20 9.19
C LYS A 536 -13.11 -25.70 9.61
N THR A 537 -14.13 -26.10 8.87
CA THR A 537 -15.53 -25.95 9.27
C THR A 537 -16.08 -27.35 9.48
N GLN A 538 -16.48 -27.68 10.70
CA GLN A 538 -16.87 -29.04 11.07
C GLN A 538 -18.14 -29.51 10.32
N HIS A 539 -19.08 -28.60 10.07
CA HIS A 539 -20.34 -28.90 9.41
C HIS A 539 -20.36 -28.30 8.00
N ASN A 540 -20.80 -29.10 7.01
CA ASN A 540 -21.00 -28.65 5.64
C ASN A 540 -22.45 -28.20 5.43
N ILE A 541 -22.75 -26.95 5.80
CA ILE A 541 -24.10 -26.37 5.73
C ILE A 541 -24.08 -25.17 4.79
N ASN A 542 -25.11 -25.06 3.95
CA ASN A 542 -25.28 -23.91 3.07
C ASN A 542 -25.28 -22.60 3.88
N ASN A 543 -24.52 -21.60 3.42
CA ASN A 543 -24.33 -20.30 4.07
C ASN A 543 -23.55 -20.30 5.40
N LEU A 544 -23.11 -21.46 5.90
CA LEU A 544 -22.19 -21.58 7.02
C LEU A 544 -20.75 -21.35 6.54
N ALA A 545 -20.43 -20.10 6.26
CA ALA A 545 -19.10 -19.68 5.83
C ALA A 545 -18.60 -18.54 6.72
N ILE A 546 -17.30 -18.56 7.03
CA ILE A 546 -16.66 -17.49 7.77
C ILE A 546 -16.67 -16.19 6.94
N SER A 547 -17.04 -15.08 7.57
CA SER A 547 -17.02 -13.75 6.96
C SER A 547 -16.05 -12.83 7.70
N GLU A 548 -15.58 -11.76 7.04
CA GLU A 548 -14.73 -10.75 7.69
C GLU A 548 -15.45 -10.06 8.87
N ASP A 549 -16.78 -10.00 8.82
CA ASP A 549 -17.62 -9.33 9.82
C ASP A 549 -17.58 -10.01 11.20
N ILE A 550 -17.31 -11.30 11.28
CA ILE A 550 -17.25 -12.01 12.58
C ILE A 550 -15.84 -12.04 13.18
N LEU A 551 -14.79 -11.89 12.36
CA LEU A 551 -13.40 -12.09 12.79
C LEU A 551 -13.01 -11.17 13.96
N GLY A 552 -13.45 -9.92 13.94
CA GLY A 552 -13.15 -8.93 14.97
C GLY A 552 -13.77 -9.24 16.34
N TYR A 553 -14.85 -10.04 16.40
CA TYR A 553 -15.39 -10.52 17.68
C TYR A 553 -14.53 -11.65 18.27
N LEU A 554 -13.83 -12.41 17.42
CA LEU A 554 -13.12 -13.63 17.80
C LEU A 554 -11.64 -13.39 18.08
N GLY A 555 -11.06 -12.30 17.57
CA GLY A 555 -9.67 -11.95 17.85
C GLY A 555 -9.13 -10.84 16.95
N LEU A 556 -7.81 -10.69 16.95
CA LEU A 556 -7.12 -9.65 16.20
C LEU A 556 -7.20 -9.89 14.68
N THR A 557 -7.48 -8.83 13.91
CA THR A 557 -7.45 -8.87 12.43
C THR A 557 -6.26 -8.10 11.89
N SER A 558 -5.85 -8.39 10.65
CA SER A 558 -4.73 -7.70 10.00
C SER A 558 -4.97 -6.20 9.79
N SER A 559 -6.23 -5.78 9.65
CA SER A 559 -6.60 -4.35 9.56
C SER A 559 -6.33 -3.62 10.89
N ILE A 560 -6.80 -4.19 12.00
CA ILE A 560 -6.60 -3.63 13.35
C ILE A 560 -5.12 -3.63 13.72
N ALA A 561 -4.42 -4.75 13.48
CA ALA A 561 -2.99 -4.86 13.73
C ALA A 561 -2.17 -3.82 12.92
N SER A 562 -2.54 -3.56 11.67
CA SER A 562 -1.90 -2.52 10.86
C SER A 562 -2.12 -1.12 11.43
N ALA A 563 -3.30 -0.83 11.98
CA ALA A 563 -3.59 0.46 12.62
C ALA A 563 -2.79 0.63 13.93
N MET A 564 -2.73 -0.42 14.77
CA MET A 564 -1.87 -0.44 15.96
C MET A 564 -0.40 -0.16 15.62
N GLN A 565 0.10 -0.75 14.53
CA GLN A 565 1.47 -0.52 14.07
C GLN A 565 1.73 0.92 13.65
N THR A 566 0.73 1.63 13.11
CA THR A 566 0.84 3.06 12.80
C THR A 566 1.12 3.86 14.07
N ILE A 567 0.30 3.67 15.10
CA ILE A 567 0.42 4.35 16.40
C ILE A 567 1.77 4.02 17.05
N ILE A 568 2.12 2.74 17.15
CA ILE A 568 3.39 2.29 17.76
C ILE A 568 4.61 2.83 17.00
N THR A 569 4.56 2.88 15.66
CA THR A 569 5.66 3.38 14.84
C THR A 569 5.85 4.88 15.01
N GLU A 570 4.76 5.63 15.06
CA GLU A 570 4.76 7.08 15.25
C GLU A 570 5.28 7.43 16.65
N GLU A 571 4.82 6.76 17.69
CA GLU A 571 5.16 7.11 19.07
C GLU A 571 6.58 6.65 19.46
N LEU A 572 6.95 5.39 19.16
CA LEU A 572 8.19 4.77 19.65
C LEU A 572 9.36 4.81 18.67
N GLY A 573 9.13 5.21 17.41
CA GLY A 573 10.15 5.28 16.37
C GLY A 573 10.78 3.94 15.99
N ILE A 574 10.10 2.83 16.28
CA ILE A 574 10.56 1.47 15.93
C ILE A 574 10.55 1.32 14.41
N ASN A 575 11.56 0.63 13.84
CA ASN A 575 11.57 0.36 12.41
C ASN A 575 10.39 -0.58 12.06
N PRO A 576 9.53 -0.26 11.08
CA PRO A 576 8.37 -1.08 10.75
C PRO A 576 8.71 -2.55 10.51
N TYR A 577 9.82 -2.87 9.83
CA TYR A 577 10.22 -4.27 9.61
C TYR A 577 10.61 -5.02 10.89
N SER A 578 11.16 -4.30 11.87
CA SER A 578 11.42 -4.87 13.20
C SER A 578 10.12 -5.10 13.94
N LEU A 579 9.17 -4.18 13.82
CA LEU A 579 7.86 -4.29 14.47
C LEU A 579 7.02 -5.42 13.89
N TYR A 580 7.01 -5.60 12.55
CA TYR A 580 6.22 -6.64 11.87
C TYR A 580 6.53 -8.07 12.32
N ARG A 581 7.73 -8.31 12.86
CA ARG A 581 8.23 -9.65 13.22
C ARG A 581 8.54 -9.80 14.70
N VAL A 582 8.10 -8.85 15.53
CA VAL A 582 8.42 -8.87 16.95
C VAL A 582 7.74 -10.06 17.64
N LYS A 583 8.44 -10.65 18.59
CA LYS A 583 7.96 -11.78 19.41
C LYS A 583 7.70 -11.33 20.84
N ILE A 584 6.71 -11.94 21.49
CA ILE A 584 6.32 -11.60 22.86
C ILE A 584 7.24 -12.20 23.92
N SER A 585 7.88 -13.33 23.62
CA SER A 585 8.81 -14.01 24.51
C SER A 585 10.04 -14.50 23.75
N SER A 586 11.18 -14.52 24.44
CA SER A 586 12.45 -14.94 23.85
C SER A 586 12.52 -16.45 23.66
N ASP A 587 13.38 -16.89 22.75
CA ASP A 587 13.78 -18.28 22.54
C ASP A 587 14.73 -18.83 23.65
N GLY A 588 14.82 -18.14 24.79
CA GLY A 588 15.74 -18.46 25.89
C GLY A 588 16.96 -17.52 25.96
N HIS A 589 17.19 -16.70 24.94
CA HIS A 589 18.34 -15.78 24.87
C HIS A 589 17.99 -14.29 25.10
N GLY A 590 16.75 -13.97 25.49
CA GLY A 590 16.33 -12.60 25.81
C GLY A 590 16.39 -11.62 24.63
N HIS A 591 16.41 -12.13 23.39
CA HIS A 591 16.60 -11.31 22.18
C HIS A 591 15.39 -10.41 21.88
N GLU A 592 14.18 -10.91 22.06
CA GLU A 592 12.93 -10.18 21.78
C GLU A 592 11.91 -10.48 22.88
N PHE A 593 11.13 -9.47 23.27
CA PHE A 593 10.04 -9.63 24.22
C PHE A 593 9.06 -8.44 24.18
N VAL A 594 7.86 -8.66 24.70
CA VAL A 594 6.88 -7.63 25.05
C VAL A 594 6.42 -7.90 26.48
N ILE A 595 6.70 -6.98 27.40
CA ILE A 595 6.39 -7.12 28.83
C ILE A 595 5.56 -5.92 29.26
N VAL A 596 4.40 -6.19 29.84
CA VAL A 596 3.55 -5.20 30.51
C VAL A 596 4.02 -5.09 31.95
N ASP A 597 4.21 -3.88 32.46
CA ASP A 597 4.49 -3.64 33.89
C ASP A 597 3.21 -3.39 34.69
N ASP A 598 3.35 -3.34 36.01
CA ASP A 598 2.23 -3.22 36.95
C ASP A 598 1.47 -1.90 36.80
N GLU A 599 2.11 -0.87 36.23
CA GLU A 599 1.51 0.45 35.97
C GLU A 599 0.77 0.50 34.63
N GLY A 600 0.78 -0.58 33.85
CA GLY A 600 0.15 -0.68 32.53
C GLY A 600 0.98 -0.12 31.39
N SER A 601 2.23 0.28 31.65
CA SER A 601 3.24 0.60 30.64
C SER A 601 3.81 -0.67 30.01
N VAL A 602 4.40 -0.55 28.82
CA VAL A 602 4.86 -1.71 28.05
C VAL A 602 6.30 -1.54 27.59
N ARG A 603 7.17 -2.48 27.95
CA ARG A 603 8.50 -2.62 27.36
C ARG A 603 8.48 -3.58 26.18
N ILE A 604 8.96 -3.09 25.04
CA ILE A 604 9.12 -3.87 23.81
C ILE A 604 10.59 -3.90 23.41
N LYS A 605 11.12 -5.11 23.16
CA LYS A 605 12.46 -5.32 22.62
C LYS A 605 12.35 -6.01 21.27
N ALA A 606 12.72 -5.29 20.20
CA ALA A 606 12.61 -5.78 18.83
C ALA A 606 13.99 -5.93 18.16
N LEU A 607 14.16 -7.00 17.37
CA LEU A 607 15.38 -7.24 16.62
C LEU A 607 15.49 -6.29 15.42
N LYS A 608 16.66 -5.68 15.21
CA LYS A 608 17.02 -4.98 13.97
C LYS A 608 17.82 -5.93 13.08
N PRO A 609 17.22 -6.58 12.05
CA PRO A 609 17.88 -7.67 11.32
C PRO A 609 19.19 -7.25 10.66
N ARG A 610 19.27 -6.03 10.13
CA ARG A 610 20.47 -5.49 9.46
C ARG A 610 21.60 -5.16 10.42
N ALA A 611 21.26 -4.77 11.64
CA ALA A 611 22.23 -4.39 12.67
C ALA A 611 22.55 -5.55 13.63
N ARG A 612 21.89 -6.72 13.43
CA ARG A 612 21.99 -7.92 14.27
C ARG A 612 21.94 -7.62 15.77
N SER A 613 21.15 -6.62 16.15
CA SER A 613 21.04 -6.13 17.53
C SER A 613 19.58 -5.87 17.87
N ALA A 614 19.21 -6.18 19.10
CA ALA A 614 17.89 -5.90 19.63
C ALA A 614 17.89 -4.55 20.36
N ARG A 615 16.79 -3.80 20.24
CA ARG A 615 16.64 -2.49 20.89
C ARG A 615 15.37 -2.48 21.72
N SER A 616 15.50 -2.02 22.97
CA SER A 616 14.38 -1.85 23.88
C SER A 616 13.75 -0.46 23.74
N ARG A 617 12.44 -0.40 23.94
CA ARG A 617 11.61 0.79 24.08
C ARG A 617 10.64 0.59 25.22
N LYS A 618 10.27 1.68 25.89
CA LYS A 618 9.17 1.72 26.85
C LYS A 618 8.08 2.60 26.22
N ALA A 619 6.85 2.11 26.20
CA ALA A 619 5.65 2.87 25.93
C ALA A 619 5.00 3.17 27.28
N GLU A 620 4.78 4.45 27.56
CA GLU A 620 4.13 4.87 28.81
C GLU A 620 2.63 4.58 28.70
N GLY A 621 2.10 3.88 29.70
CA GLY A 621 0.72 3.46 29.78
C GLY A 621 0.03 4.00 31.02
N SER A 622 -1.18 3.52 31.28
CA SER A 622 -1.93 3.82 32.49
C SER A 622 -2.60 2.57 33.04
N CYS A 623 -2.96 2.61 34.32
CA CYS A 623 -3.70 1.54 34.98
C CYS A 623 -5.18 1.48 34.58
N LYS A 624 -5.66 2.34 33.66
CA LYS A 624 -7.03 2.28 33.16
C LYS A 624 -7.31 0.91 32.52
N SER A 625 -8.54 0.42 32.72
CA SER A 625 -9.06 -0.75 32.01
C SER A 625 -9.10 -0.45 30.51
N LEU A 626 -8.70 -1.41 29.68
CA LEU A 626 -8.63 -1.21 28.22
C LEU A 626 -10.00 -0.94 27.59
N ALA A 627 -11.07 -1.43 28.20
CA ALA A 627 -12.45 -1.22 27.75
C ALA A 627 -12.95 0.22 27.97
N ASP A 628 -12.35 0.95 28.92
CA ASP A 628 -12.75 2.30 29.31
C ASP A 628 -11.88 3.39 28.65
N ILE A 629 -10.97 3.00 27.75
CA ILE A 629 -10.08 3.94 27.05
C ILE A 629 -10.81 4.50 25.83
N ASP A 630 -10.95 5.83 25.79
CA ASP A 630 -11.49 6.55 24.64
C ASP A 630 -10.54 6.45 23.44
N ALA A 631 -11.10 6.56 22.21
CA ALA A 631 -10.33 6.45 20.98
C ALA A 631 -9.09 7.36 20.93
N TYR A 632 -9.22 8.63 21.34
CA TYR A 632 -8.11 9.60 21.30
C TYR A 632 -7.01 9.32 22.33
N GLU A 633 -7.28 8.55 23.39
CA GLU A 633 -6.32 8.14 24.42
C GLU A 633 -5.53 6.87 24.03
N ILE A 634 -5.89 6.21 22.92
CA ILE A 634 -5.18 5.00 22.47
C ILE A 634 -3.76 5.36 22.01
N ASN A 635 -2.78 4.92 22.81
CA ASN A 635 -1.36 5.08 22.57
C ASN A 635 -0.67 3.73 22.29
N ALA A 636 0.65 3.71 22.16
CA ALA A 636 1.42 2.51 21.88
C ALA A 636 1.32 1.44 22.97
N ALA A 637 1.27 1.83 24.25
CA ALA A 637 1.11 0.90 25.37
C ALA A 637 -0.27 0.22 25.31
N THR A 638 -1.33 1.01 25.10
CA THR A 638 -2.70 0.54 24.90
C THR A 638 -2.79 -0.42 23.71
N CYS A 639 -2.20 -0.07 22.56
CA CYS A 639 -2.17 -0.93 21.38
C CYS A 639 -1.51 -2.29 21.66
N LEU A 640 -0.37 -2.29 22.36
CA LEU A 640 0.35 -3.53 22.70
C LEU A 640 -0.45 -4.40 23.66
N ARG A 641 -1.07 -3.81 24.67
CA ARG A 641 -1.94 -4.52 25.63
C ARG A 641 -3.18 -5.12 24.94
N MET A 642 -3.88 -4.34 24.12
CA MET A 642 -5.02 -4.84 23.33
C MET A 642 -4.58 -5.95 22.37
N ALA A 643 -3.44 -5.82 21.70
CA ALA A 643 -2.92 -6.87 20.82
C ALA A 643 -2.64 -8.18 21.58
N LEU A 644 -2.06 -8.11 22.79
CA LEU A 644 -1.82 -9.28 23.63
C LEU A 644 -3.14 -9.95 24.05
N GLU A 645 -4.12 -9.17 24.50
CA GLU A 645 -5.42 -9.68 24.94
C GLU A 645 -6.21 -10.32 23.79
N MET A 646 -6.33 -9.63 22.65
CA MET A 646 -7.07 -10.10 21.47
C MET A 646 -6.46 -11.37 20.83
N THR A 647 -5.24 -11.74 21.21
CA THR A 647 -4.54 -12.91 20.66
C THR A 647 -4.25 -13.98 21.71
N ALA A 648 -4.56 -13.75 22.99
CA ALA A 648 -4.24 -14.66 24.10
C ALA A 648 -4.73 -16.08 23.82
N ARG A 649 -6.01 -16.24 23.48
CA ARG A 649 -6.62 -17.54 23.16
C ARG A 649 -5.92 -18.26 22.01
N ILE A 650 -5.51 -17.55 20.95
CA ILE A 650 -4.81 -18.14 19.80
C ILE A 650 -3.43 -18.66 20.22
N ARG A 651 -2.72 -17.89 21.05
CA ARG A 651 -1.38 -18.25 21.54
C ARG A 651 -1.45 -19.45 22.47
N GLU A 652 -2.44 -19.51 23.36
CA GLU A 652 -2.69 -20.64 24.25
C GLU A 652 -2.93 -21.93 23.45
N THR A 653 -3.73 -21.86 22.38
CA THR A 653 -4.02 -23.05 21.55
C THR A 653 -2.84 -23.48 20.68
N LEU A 654 -2.12 -22.54 20.04
CA LEU A 654 -1.13 -22.87 18.99
C LEU A 654 0.34 -22.74 19.43
N GLY A 655 0.63 -22.17 20.60
CA GLY A 655 1.99 -21.94 21.07
C GLY A 655 2.80 -20.91 20.27
N ILE A 656 2.14 -20.06 19.48
CA ILE A 656 2.78 -19.05 18.62
C ILE A 656 3.29 -17.87 19.46
N ARG A 657 4.54 -17.47 19.23
CA ARG A 657 5.22 -16.40 19.99
C ARG A 657 5.25 -15.04 19.28
N ASP A 658 4.82 -14.95 18.02
CA ASP A 658 4.73 -13.69 17.28
C ASP A 658 3.73 -12.74 17.94
N LEU A 659 4.06 -11.44 18.07
CA LEU A 659 3.10 -10.46 18.59
C LEU A 659 1.87 -10.37 17.70
N TRP A 660 2.08 -10.37 16.37
CA TRP A 660 1.01 -10.23 15.41
C TRP A 660 0.55 -11.59 14.89
N VAL A 661 -0.47 -12.13 15.53
CA VAL A 661 -1.20 -13.30 15.06
C VAL A 661 -2.62 -12.86 14.75
N CYS A 662 -3.03 -12.98 13.49
CA CYS A 662 -4.28 -12.42 13.00
C CYS A 662 -5.21 -13.51 12.46
N LEU A 663 -6.50 -13.37 12.73
CA LEU A 663 -7.54 -14.18 12.11
C LEU A 663 -7.83 -13.69 10.69
N SER A 664 -8.14 -14.65 9.83
CA SER A 664 -8.61 -14.46 8.46
C SER A 664 -9.72 -15.45 8.14
N CYS A 665 -10.40 -15.29 7.00
CA CYS A 665 -11.32 -16.30 6.47
C CYS A 665 -10.63 -17.62 6.11
N HIS A 666 -9.30 -17.71 6.22
CA HIS A 666 -8.49 -18.91 6.01
C HIS A 666 -7.76 -19.25 7.31
N GLY A 667 -8.43 -19.09 8.45
CA GLY A 667 -7.90 -19.39 9.76
C GLY A 667 -6.81 -18.42 10.23
N THR A 668 -5.89 -18.94 11.04
CA THR A 668 -4.85 -18.15 11.69
C THR A 668 -3.72 -17.83 10.73
N THR A 669 -3.27 -16.58 10.74
CA THR A 669 -2.17 -16.10 9.91
C THR A 669 -1.16 -15.31 10.74
N VAL A 670 0.13 -15.46 10.41
CA VAL A 670 1.18 -14.53 10.84
C VAL A 670 1.41 -13.58 9.66
N PRO A 671 0.90 -12.34 9.69
CA PRO A 671 0.93 -11.48 8.52
C PRO A 671 2.36 -11.13 8.11
N CYS A 672 2.64 -11.16 6.81
CA CYS A 672 3.92 -10.72 6.26
C CYS A 672 3.95 -9.18 6.13
N PRO A 673 5.14 -8.57 5.97
CA PRO A 673 5.28 -7.12 5.77
C PRO A 673 4.37 -6.54 4.67
N GLU A 674 4.16 -7.29 3.59
CA GLU A 674 3.29 -6.90 2.49
C GLU A 674 1.82 -6.84 2.91
N THR A 675 1.36 -7.75 3.77
CA THR A 675 -0.01 -7.73 4.31
C THR A 675 -0.26 -6.47 5.12
N PHE A 676 0.65 -6.11 6.04
CA PHE A 676 0.55 -4.86 6.80
C PHE A 676 0.57 -3.64 5.89
N GLN A 677 1.51 -3.57 4.95
CA GLN A 677 1.59 -2.44 4.02
C GLN A 677 0.33 -2.32 3.16
N ASN A 678 -0.26 -3.45 2.71
CA ASN A 678 -1.50 -3.42 1.94
C ASN A 678 -2.69 -2.92 2.76
N LYS A 679 -2.80 -3.31 4.03
CA LYS A 679 -3.84 -2.82 4.95
C LYS A 679 -3.65 -1.34 5.28
N PHE A 680 -2.41 -0.92 5.52
CA PHE A 680 -2.07 0.49 5.66
C PHE A 680 -2.40 1.30 4.39
N ASN A 681 -2.10 0.79 3.20
CA ASN A 681 -2.44 1.49 1.95
C ASN A 681 -3.95 1.66 1.77
N LYS A 682 -4.77 0.65 2.13
CA LYS A 682 -6.24 0.79 2.10
C LYS A 682 -6.71 1.92 3.01
N PHE A 683 -6.16 1.98 4.21
CA PHE A 683 -6.40 3.07 5.17
C PHE A 683 -5.99 4.44 4.59
N CYS A 684 -4.82 4.55 3.97
CA CYS A 684 -4.37 5.79 3.33
C CYS A 684 -5.24 6.23 2.15
N LEU A 685 -5.78 5.28 1.37
CA LEU A 685 -6.68 5.59 0.26
C LEU A 685 -7.96 6.29 0.75
N THR A 686 -8.51 5.85 1.88
CA THR A 686 -9.69 6.50 2.50
C THR A 686 -9.39 7.94 2.89
N LEU A 687 -8.19 8.19 3.44
CA LEU A 687 -7.75 9.54 3.85
C LEU A 687 -7.30 10.42 2.69
N SER A 688 -6.93 9.82 1.55
CA SER A 688 -6.41 10.56 0.39
C SER A 688 -7.43 11.49 -0.26
N THR A 689 -8.73 11.26 -0.03
CA THR A 689 -9.82 12.15 -0.45
C THR A 689 -9.77 13.51 0.26
N GLN A 690 -9.21 13.55 1.46
CA GLN A 690 -9.05 14.75 2.28
C GLN A 690 -7.64 15.34 2.17
N ASN A 691 -6.64 14.50 1.91
CA ASN A 691 -5.25 14.92 1.79
C ASN A 691 -4.46 14.01 0.84
N THR A 692 -4.17 14.50 -0.35
CA THR A 692 -3.50 13.75 -1.42
C THR A 692 -2.08 13.32 -1.05
N THR A 693 -1.38 14.05 -0.17
CA THR A 693 -0.03 13.67 0.30
C THR A 693 0.01 12.31 0.99
N LEU A 694 -1.13 11.86 1.53
CA LEU A 694 -1.23 10.59 2.24
C LEU A 694 -1.37 9.39 1.30
N GLN A 695 -1.68 9.60 0.02
CA GLN A 695 -1.92 8.53 -0.94
C GLN A 695 -0.73 7.56 -1.06
N GLU A 696 0.48 8.08 -0.99
CA GLU A 696 1.74 7.32 -1.05
C GLU A 696 2.43 7.19 0.32
N ALA A 697 1.70 7.42 1.42
CA ALA A 697 2.25 7.26 2.74
C ALA A 697 2.67 5.80 2.98
N THR A 698 3.74 5.62 3.76
CA THR A 698 4.12 4.30 4.29
C THR A 698 4.52 4.46 5.75
N LEU A 699 4.54 3.38 6.53
CA LEU A 699 5.01 3.43 7.92
C LEU A 699 6.46 3.93 8.03
N LYS A 700 7.29 3.76 6.99
CA LYS A 700 8.62 4.39 6.94
C LYS A 700 8.55 5.90 6.82
N LYS A 701 7.62 6.43 6.01
CA LYS A 701 7.39 7.87 5.86
C LYS A 701 6.82 8.46 7.15
N VAL A 702 5.84 7.80 7.79
CA VAL A 702 5.33 8.16 9.13
C VAL A 702 6.47 8.30 10.13
N ARG A 703 7.30 7.25 10.25
CA ARG A 703 8.46 7.24 11.13
C ARG A 703 9.44 8.37 10.81
N ALA A 704 9.77 8.58 9.53
CA ALA A 704 10.72 9.59 9.11
C ALA A 704 10.19 11.01 9.40
N SER A 705 8.94 11.28 9.04
CA SER A 705 8.24 12.54 9.30
C SER A 705 8.17 12.88 10.77
N LYS A 706 7.81 11.94 11.64
CA LYS A 706 7.81 12.19 13.09
C LYS A 706 9.21 12.48 13.63
N GLY A 707 10.24 11.80 13.13
CA GLY A 707 11.61 12.10 13.55
C GLY A 707 12.11 13.47 13.07
N VAL A 708 11.76 13.87 11.85
CA VAL A 708 12.02 15.24 11.35
C VAL A 708 11.22 16.26 12.15
N LEU A 709 9.95 16.00 12.46
CA LEU A 709 9.13 16.87 13.30
C LEU A 709 9.73 17.03 14.70
N ILE A 710 10.22 15.95 15.32
CA ILE A 710 10.95 16.02 16.60
C ILE A 710 12.20 16.90 16.46
N TYR A 711 12.97 16.74 15.39
CA TYR A 711 14.14 17.57 15.12
C TYR A 711 13.76 19.05 15.01
N LEU A 712 12.71 19.38 14.26
CA LEU A 712 12.24 20.75 14.08
C LEU A 712 11.67 21.35 15.37
N ASN A 713 10.87 20.60 16.12
CA ASN A 713 10.25 21.05 17.38
C ASN A 713 11.26 21.21 18.52
N SER A 714 12.42 20.55 18.42
CA SER A 714 13.51 20.67 19.38
C SER A 714 14.62 21.63 18.91
N ASN A 715 14.32 22.50 17.94
CA ASN A 715 15.29 23.44 17.36
C ASN A 715 16.59 22.75 16.90
N GLY A 716 16.48 21.53 16.37
CA GLY A 716 17.60 20.76 15.84
C GLY A 716 18.34 19.87 16.84
N ASP A 717 17.70 19.43 17.93
CA ASP A 717 18.31 18.48 18.87
C ASP A 717 18.51 17.10 18.21
N SER A 718 19.73 16.87 17.73
CA SER A 718 20.12 15.63 17.10
C SER A 718 20.14 14.41 18.05
N ILE A 719 20.31 14.62 19.36
CA ILE A 719 20.31 13.55 20.37
C ILE A 719 18.89 13.04 20.56
N LYS A 720 17.93 13.96 20.79
CA LYS A 720 16.51 13.61 20.95
C LYS A 720 15.99 12.88 19.71
N THR A 721 16.30 13.38 18.52
CA THR A 721 15.91 12.71 17.27
C THR A 721 16.59 11.36 17.07
N SER A 722 17.88 11.24 17.41
CA SER A 722 18.59 9.96 17.31
C SER A 722 18.07 8.90 18.27
N THR A 723 17.66 9.32 19.47
CA THR A 723 17.04 8.48 20.49
C THR A 723 15.73 7.93 19.99
N TYR A 724 14.86 8.77 19.42
CA TYR A 724 13.62 8.36 18.77
C TYR A 724 13.87 7.30 17.70
N PHE A 725 14.75 7.56 16.73
CA PHE A 725 15.07 6.58 15.69
C PHE A 725 15.83 5.33 16.20
N GLY A 726 16.43 5.39 17.38
CA GLY A 726 17.30 4.34 17.92
C GLY A 726 18.54 4.10 17.09
N ASN A 727 19.11 5.18 16.55
CA ASN A 727 20.30 5.19 15.71
C ASN A 727 21.37 6.10 16.34
N THR A 728 22.59 6.06 15.83
CA THR A 728 23.60 7.07 16.22
C THR A 728 23.26 8.43 15.63
N VAL A 729 23.69 9.52 16.28
CA VAL A 729 23.52 10.91 15.78
C VAL A 729 23.99 11.04 14.34
N LYS A 730 25.19 10.52 14.03
CA LYS A 730 25.74 10.49 12.66
C LYS A 730 24.81 9.83 11.66
N THR A 731 24.23 8.69 12.02
CA THR A 731 23.29 7.98 11.14
C THR A 731 21.99 8.75 10.97
N THR A 732 21.50 9.38 12.04
CA THR A 732 20.28 10.19 12.03
C THR A 732 20.40 11.37 11.10
N LEU A 733 21.44 12.21 11.28
CA LEU A 733 21.68 13.38 10.45
C LEU A 733 21.90 12.98 8.98
N ASN A 734 22.77 12.00 8.71
CA ASN A 734 23.13 11.64 7.33
C ASN A 734 22.04 10.85 6.57
N ARG A 735 21.01 10.32 7.25
CA ARG A 735 20.02 9.44 6.59
C ARG A 735 18.59 9.94 6.70
N TYR A 736 18.25 10.68 7.75
CA TYR A 736 16.87 11.04 8.07
C TYR A 736 16.64 12.54 8.10
N ILE A 737 17.66 13.36 8.33
CA ILE A 737 17.51 14.81 8.35
C ILE A 737 18.05 15.38 7.02
N PRO A 738 17.23 16.09 6.22
CA PRO A 738 17.71 16.84 5.07
C PRO A 738 18.85 17.79 5.46
N LYS A 739 19.91 17.82 4.64
CA LYS A 739 21.05 18.73 4.87
C LYS A 739 20.64 20.20 4.90
N TYR A 740 19.74 20.58 3.99
CA TYR A 740 19.21 21.94 3.92
C TYR A 740 18.48 22.36 5.21
N LEU A 741 17.65 21.47 5.80
CA LEU A 741 17.03 21.75 7.10
C LEU A 741 18.04 21.92 8.23
N THR A 742 19.11 21.10 8.18
CA THR A 742 20.21 21.21 9.15
C THR A 742 20.88 22.59 9.04
N GLU A 743 21.19 23.02 7.83
CA GLU A 743 21.80 24.33 7.56
C GLU A 743 20.91 25.49 7.98
N ILE A 744 19.62 25.46 7.62
CA ILE A 744 18.61 26.44 8.02
C ILE A 744 18.60 26.62 9.54
N ILE A 745 18.49 25.51 10.27
CA ILE A 745 18.40 25.55 11.73
C ILE A 745 19.68 26.15 12.32
N TYR A 746 20.86 25.78 11.80
CA TYR A 746 22.11 26.41 12.23
C TYR A 746 22.18 27.90 11.91
N ARG A 747 21.72 28.34 10.74
CA ARG A 747 21.63 29.78 10.40
C ARG A 747 20.71 30.52 11.38
N LEU A 748 19.59 29.93 11.78
CA LEU A 748 18.71 30.52 12.81
C LEU A 748 19.38 30.59 14.18
N LYS A 749 20.11 29.55 14.59
CA LYS A 749 20.89 29.57 15.84
C LYS A 749 21.93 30.69 15.82
N ILE A 750 22.70 30.81 14.73
CA ILE A 750 23.71 31.87 14.56
C ILE A 750 23.05 33.25 14.61
N ARG A 751 21.93 33.46 13.92
CA ARG A 751 21.18 34.74 13.95
C ARG A 751 20.70 35.07 15.37
N ASN A 752 20.16 34.10 16.10
CA ASN A 752 19.73 34.32 17.48
C ASN A 752 20.90 34.70 18.39
N PHE A 753 22.05 34.07 18.22
CA PHE A 753 23.27 34.43 18.94
C PHE A 753 23.76 35.86 18.59
N GLN A 754 23.73 36.22 17.31
CA GLN A 754 24.04 37.59 16.86
C GLN A 754 23.10 38.63 17.46
N LYS A 755 21.80 38.32 17.60
CA LYS A 755 20.84 39.20 18.29
C LYS A 755 21.21 39.43 19.75
N ILE A 756 21.66 38.40 20.48
CA ILE A 756 22.15 38.55 21.86
C ILE A 756 23.31 39.54 21.90
N PHE A 757 24.29 39.41 21.00
CA PHE A 757 25.41 40.35 20.97
C PHE A 757 24.98 41.79 20.68
N LEU A 758 24.00 41.98 19.79
CA LEU A 758 23.45 43.32 19.52
C LEU A 758 22.78 43.91 20.77
N PHE A 759 21.99 43.11 21.50
CA PHE A 759 21.39 43.55 22.76
C PHE A 759 22.42 43.82 23.85
N MET A 760 23.49 43.02 23.92
CA MET A 760 24.60 43.27 24.85
C MET A 760 25.34 44.55 24.49
N ALA A 761 25.59 44.80 23.21
CA ALA A 761 26.30 46.00 22.73
C ALA A 761 25.54 47.30 23.01
N THR A 762 24.21 47.27 23.00
CA THR A 762 23.36 48.44 23.31
C THR A 762 22.90 48.49 24.78
N SER A 763 23.33 47.55 25.62
CA SER A 763 22.86 47.44 27.01
C SER A 763 23.23 48.64 27.89
N SER A 764 24.33 49.33 27.58
CA SER A 764 24.81 50.53 28.28
C SER A 764 24.14 51.82 27.81
N ASP A 765 23.35 51.78 26.73
CA ASP A 765 22.72 52.98 26.19
C ASP A 765 21.54 53.41 27.05
N LYS A 766 21.31 54.72 27.17
CA LYS A 766 20.14 55.25 27.92
C LYS A 766 18.80 54.81 27.33
N LEU A 767 18.73 54.60 26.02
CA LEU A 767 17.53 54.16 25.30
C LEU A 767 17.91 53.08 24.27
N PRO A 768 18.18 51.83 24.69
CA PRO A 768 18.71 50.76 23.83
C PRO A 768 17.84 50.46 22.60
N PHE A 769 16.53 50.62 22.73
CA PHE A 769 15.58 50.44 21.64
C PHE A 769 15.76 51.48 20.53
N LYS A 770 16.14 52.72 20.85
CA LYS A 770 16.45 53.76 19.85
C LYS A 770 17.75 53.44 19.10
N SER A 771 18.77 52.93 19.80
CA SER A 771 20.04 52.54 19.19
C SER A 771 19.89 51.41 18.15
N LEU A 772 18.89 50.54 18.35
CA LEU A 772 18.55 49.48 17.40
C LEU A 772 17.48 49.90 16.38
N ASN A 773 17.03 51.16 16.40
CA ASN A 773 15.96 51.69 15.55
C ASN A 773 14.65 50.87 15.64
N MET A 774 14.25 50.52 16.87
CA MET A 774 13.06 49.74 17.17
C MET A 774 12.13 50.49 18.12
N SER A 775 10.85 50.10 18.15
CA SER A 775 9.96 50.54 19.23
C SER A 775 10.32 49.84 20.55
N GLU A 776 10.00 50.47 21.70
CA GLU A 776 10.27 49.86 23.01
C GLU A 776 9.52 48.52 23.19
N ALA A 777 8.28 48.44 22.70
CA ALA A 777 7.48 47.21 22.74
C ALA A 777 8.13 46.09 21.91
N GLU A 778 8.60 46.42 20.71
CA GLU A 778 9.27 45.46 19.83
C GLU A 778 10.62 45.00 20.39
N PHE A 779 11.40 45.93 20.96
CA PHE A 779 12.65 45.62 21.64
C PHE A 779 12.42 44.64 22.80
N LYS A 780 11.47 44.92 23.70
CA LYS A 780 11.13 44.02 24.82
C LYS A 780 10.66 42.66 24.34
N LEU A 781 9.84 42.61 23.28
CA LEU A 781 9.38 41.36 22.68
C LEU A 781 10.54 40.53 22.12
N GLN A 782 11.42 41.13 21.32
CA GLN A 782 12.55 40.42 20.73
C GLN A 782 13.58 39.99 21.79
N LEU A 783 13.85 40.83 22.80
CA LEU A 783 14.70 40.47 23.93
C LEU A 783 14.15 39.25 24.67
N LYS A 784 12.85 39.26 24.99
CA LYS A 784 12.16 38.13 25.62
C LYS A 784 12.26 36.87 24.78
N GLN A 785 12.01 36.95 23.47
CA GLN A 785 12.08 35.79 22.57
C GLN A 785 13.48 35.18 22.48
N VAL A 786 14.51 36.02 22.41
CA VAL A 786 15.89 35.57 22.23
C VAL A 786 16.41 34.85 23.47
N PHE A 787 16.15 35.38 24.67
CA PHE A 787 16.62 34.77 25.91
C PHE A 787 15.76 33.60 26.39
N ASN A 788 14.47 33.53 26.01
CA ASN A 788 13.65 32.32 26.20
C ASN A 788 14.13 31.10 25.38
N ASN A 789 15.07 31.28 24.45
CA ASN A 789 15.55 30.18 23.63
C ASN A 789 16.45 29.21 24.46
N PRO A 790 16.09 27.92 24.57
CA PRO A 790 16.84 26.94 25.36
C PRO A 790 18.32 26.81 24.96
N ASP A 791 18.62 27.00 23.66
CA ASP A 791 19.97 26.85 23.11
C ASP A 791 20.87 28.09 23.34
N MET A 792 20.28 29.24 23.68
CA MET A 792 20.97 30.55 23.62
C MET A 792 20.82 31.38 24.90
N GLY A 793 20.06 30.91 25.87
CA GLY A 793 19.84 31.66 27.12
C GLY A 793 18.90 30.99 28.12
N GLY A 794 18.11 29.97 27.74
CA GLY A 794 16.98 29.43 28.52
C GLY A 794 17.14 29.41 30.04
N ASN A 795 18.11 28.65 30.58
CA ASN A 795 18.35 28.59 32.03
C ASN A 795 18.82 29.94 32.61
N LEU A 796 19.63 30.68 31.86
CA LEU A 796 20.06 32.03 32.23
C LEU A 796 18.87 33.01 32.28
N TYR A 797 17.94 32.90 31.32
CA TYR A 797 16.73 33.72 31.25
C TYR A 797 15.76 33.39 32.36
N GLU A 798 15.50 32.11 32.62
CA GLU A 798 14.69 31.68 33.77
C GLU A 798 15.25 32.27 35.07
N LYS A 799 16.58 32.23 35.26
CA LYS A 799 17.27 32.86 36.39
C LYS A 799 17.22 34.39 36.40
N LEU A 800 17.16 35.04 35.23
CA LEU A 800 17.08 36.50 35.10
C LEU A 800 15.66 37.02 35.33
N THR A 801 14.63 36.28 34.91
CA THR A 801 13.21 36.68 35.07
C THR A 801 12.60 36.23 36.38
N ASN A 802 13.10 35.12 36.93
CA ASN A 802 12.82 34.69 38.29
C ASN A 802 14.12 34.90 39.08
N PRO A 803 14.45 36.15 39.48
CA PRO A 803 15.54 36.35 40.42
C PRO A 803 15.24 35.45 41.62
N CYS A 804 16.25 34.73 42.13
CA CYS A 804 16.11 33.98 43.37
C CYS A 804 15.60 34.96 44.43
N ILE A 805 14.29 34.94 44.66
CA ILE A 805 13.76 35.28 45.95
C ILE A 805 14.31 34.13 46.79
N ASP A 806 15.23 34.44 47.70
CA ASP A 806 15.54 33.56 48.82
C ASP A 806 14.23 33.38 49.60
N ASN A 807 13.30 32.62 49.05
CA ASN A 807 12.18 32.08 49.78
C ASN A 807 12.85 31.09 50.73
N GLU A 808 12.79 31.36 52.02
CA GLU A 808 13.22 30.46 53.10
C GLU A 808 12.58 29.06 53.01
N GLU A 809 11.68 28.82 52.06
CA GLU A 809 11.02 27.55 51.78
C GLU A 809 11.82 26.55 50.91
N ASP A 810 12.85 26.97 50.17
CA ASP A 810 13.58 26.11 49.21
C ASP A 810 15.01 25.76 49.68
N ILE A 811 15.17 25.48 50.98
CA ILE A 811 16.39 24.86 51.49
C ILE A 811 16.46 23.43 50.92
N PRO A 812 17.50 23.08 50.15
CA PRO A 812 17.64 21.73 49.60
C PRO A 812 17.64 20.71 50.75
N LEU A 813 16.61 19.87 50.77
CA LEU A 813 16.46 18.80 51.74
C LEU A 813 17.35 17.62 51.34
N TYR A 814 18.39 17.38 52.13
CA TYR A 814 19.29 16.25 51.92
C TYR A 814 18.83 15.04 52.75
N PHE A 815 18.64 13.92 52.08
CA PHE A 815 18.38 12.63 52.72
C PHE A 815 19.64 11.76 52.70
N CYS A 816 20.14 11.41 53.88
CA CYS A 816 21.28 10.50 54.01
C CYS A 816 20.82 9.06 53.82
N VAL A 817 21.17 8.46 52.67
CA VAL A 817 20.74 7.10 52.31
C VAL A 817 21.52 6.06 53.10
N SER A 818 20.81 5.30 53.94
CA SER A 818 21.31 4.11 54.64
C SER A 818 20.15 3.12 54.85
N ASP A 819 20.43 1.85 55.08
CA ASP A 819 19.39 0.84 55.31
C ASP A 819 18.49 1.22 56.50
N LEU A 820 19.06 1.78 57.57
CA LEU A 820 18.33 2.22 58.75
C LEU A 820 17.44 3.43 58.45
N ASN A 821 17.96 4.44 57.74
CA ASN A 821 17.21 5.65 57.41
C ASN A 821 16.07 5.35 56.43
N LEU A 822 16.26 4.40 55.52
CA LEU A 822 15.19 3.95 54.62
C LEU A 822 14.07 3.23 55.38
N GLN A 823 14.40 2.37 56.34
CA GLN A 823 13.40 1.73 57.21
C GLN A 823 12.61 2.78 58.02
N LEU A 824 13.30 3.78 58.58
CA LEU A 824 12.68 4.88 59.31
C LEU A 824 11.77 5.72 58.40
N ALA A 825 12.24 6.06 57.19
CA ALA A 825 11.45 6.80 56.22
C ALA A 825 10.20 6.02 55.78
N ILE A 826 10.30 4.70 55.57
CA ILE A 826 9.14 3.84 55.23
C ILE A 826 8.12 3.83 56.37
N LYS A 827 8.56 3.64 57.62
CA LYS A 827 7.68 3.67 58.79
C LYS A 827 6.99 5.03 58.94
N TYR A 828 7.75 6.12 58.81
CA TYR A 828 7.23 7.46 58.96
C TYR A 828 6.32 7.88 57.79
N ALA A 829 6.59 7.43 56.56
CA ALA A 829 5.72 7.67 55.42
C ALA A 829 4.33 7.01 55.56
N LYS A 830 4.23 5.89 56.29
CA LYS A 830 2.97 5.22 56.63
C LYS A 830 2.27 5.89 57.81
N ASP A 831 2.96 5.98 58.95
CA ASP A 831 2.33 6.24 60.25
C ASP A 831 2.72 7.59 60.88
N GLY A 832 3.51 8.42 60.19
CA GLY A 832 3.94 9.73 60.66
C GLY A 832 2.78 10.71 60.86
N LYS A 833 2.92 11.57 61.87
CA LYS A 833 1.94 12.60 62.26
C LYS A 833 2.23 13.99 61.66
N ASP A 834 3.49 14.28 61.32
CA ASP A 834 3.87 15.52 60.64
C ASP A 834 3.68 15.34 59.13
N GLU A 835 2.68 16.01 58.56
CA GLU A 835 2.33 15.90 57.13
C GLU A 835 3.46 16.38 56.20
N LYS A 836 4.24 17.39 56.61
CA LYS A 836 5.36 17.90 55.79
C LYS A 836 6.49 16.87 55.76
N LEU A 837 6.86 16.32 56.92
CA LEU A 837 7.90 15.30 57.00
C LEU A 837 7.45 13.96 56.36
N LYS A 838 6.17 13.60 56.50
CA LYS A 838 5.57 12.42 55.85
C LYS A 838 5.64 12.52 54.34
N LYS A 839 5.30 13.69 53.77
CA LYS A 839 5.45 13.98 52.34
C LYS A 839 6.91 13.90 51.91
N ASN A 840 7.83 14.53 52.64
CA ASN A 840 9.27 14.46 52.34
C ASN A 840 9.80 13.02 52.35
N CYS A 841 9.37 12.18 53.30
CA CYS A 841 9.73 10.77 53.32
C CYS A 841 9.19 10.01 52.11
N LYS A 842 7.94 10.27 51.67
CA LYS A 842 7.38 9.66 50.44
C LYS A 842 8.17 10.08 49.21
N ASP A 843 8.41 11.39 49.04
CA ASP A 843 9.14 11.95 47.90
C ASP A 843 10.56 11.37 47.80
N VAL A 844 11.25 11.17 48.93
CA VAL A 844 12.56 10.51 48.97
C VAL A 844 12.48 9.04 48.53
N LEU A 845 11.51 8.29 49.04
CA LEU A 845 11.34 6.87 48.69
C LEU A 845 11.00 6.69 47.21
N ASP A 846 10.13 7.55 46.67
CA ASP A 846 9.74 7.57 45.26
C ASP A 846 10.92 7.93 44.36
N LYS A 847 11.69 8.97 44.74
CA LYS A 847 12.90 9.38 44.01
C LYS A 847 13.96 8.28 43.99
N ILE A 848 14.14 7.55 45.10
CA ILE A 848 15.03 6.39 45.13
C ILE A 848 14.46 5.26 44.25
N GLY A 849 13.15 4.98 44.32
CA GLY A 849 12.49 3.95 43.52
C GLY A 849 12.56 4.20 42.00
N GLN A 850 12.43 5.45 41.57
CA GLN A 850 12.31 5.83 40.17
C GLN A 850 13.67 6.21 39.55
N GLU A 851 14.44 7.08 40.21
CA GLU A 851 15.56 7.81 39.60
C GLU A 851 16.96 7.35 40.03
N SER A 852 17.08 6.49 41.05
CA SER A 852 18.38 6.14 41.63
C SER A 852 19.10 4.91 41.01
N SER A 853 20.34 4.67 41.45
CA SER A 853 21.15 3.53 41.01
C SER A 853 20.57 2.17 41.46
N VAL A 854 20.94 1.09 40.76
CA VAL A 854 20.49 -0.28 41.09
C VAL A 854 20.81 -0.66 42.55
N MET A 855 21.95 -0.21 43.08
CA MET A 855 22.35 -0.44 44.46
C MET A 855 21.38 0.21 45.47
N MET A 856 20.98 1.45 45.23
CA MET A 856 20.05 2.17 46.12
C MET A 856 18.63 1.60 46.05
N LYS A 857 18.18 1.14 44.87
CA LYS A 857 16.91 0.42 44.73
C LYS A 857 16.91 -0.93 45.47
N HIS A 858 18.04 -1.63 45.46
CA HIS A 858 18.22 -2.86 46.23
C HIS A 858 18.16 -2.60 47.75
N MET A 859 18.81 -1.54 48.23
CA MET A 859 18.74 -1.11 49.64
C MET A 859 17.30 -0.77 50.05
N LEU A 860 16.57 -0.01 49.21
CA LEU A 860 15.16 0.29 49.46
C LEU A 860 14.29 -0.97 49.56
N ARG A 861 14.46 -1.94 48.66
CA ARG A 861 13.73 -3.20 48.69
C ARG A 861 14.06 -4.03 49.93
N THR A 862 15.34 -4.04 50.34
CA THR A 862 15.79 -4.73 51.56
C THR A 862 15.20 -4.08 52.81
N ALA A 863 15.18 -2.75 52.85
CA ALA A 863 14.53 -1.99 53.92
C ALA A 863 13.02 -2.25 54.01
N GLN A 864 12.31 -2.31 52.88
CA GLN A 864 10.87 -2.66 52.84
C GLN A 864 10.60 -4.04 53.44
N LEU A 865 11.36 -5.06 53.02
CA LEU A 865 11.25 -6.42 53.54
C LEU A 865 11.54 -6.48 55.05
N ASN A 866 12.51 -5.70 55.53
CA ASN A 866 12.86 -5.64 56.95
C ASN A 866 11.80 -4.90 57.79
N VAL A 867 11.14 -3.88 57.24
CA VAL A 867 10.02 -3.23 57.93
C VAL A 867 8.83 -4.18 58.02
N GLU A 868 8.48 -4.89 56.94
CA GLU A 868 7.37 -5.84 56.93
C GLU A 868 7.58 -7.01 57.91
N LYS A 869 8.80 -7.53 58.02
CA LYS A 869 9.17 -8.57 59.00
C LYS A 869 9.14 -8.09 60.47
N ASN A 870 9.31 -6.80 60.71
CA ASN A 870 9.30 -6.22 62.06
C ASN A 870 7.91 -5.65 62.45
N SER A 871 6.94 -5.71 61.53
CA SER A 871 5.55 -5.28 61.71
C SER A 871 4.56 -6.46 61.77
N SER A 872 5.09 -7.68 61.64
CA SER A 872 4.44 -8.97 61.93
C SER A 872 4.98 -9.52 63.24
#